data_AF-A0A2Z2KS94-F1
#
_entry.id   AF-A0A2Z2KS94-F1
#
_cell.length_a   1.000
_cell.length_b   1.000
_cell.length_c   1.000
_cell.angle_alpha   90.00
_cell.angle_beta   90.00
_cell.angle_gamma   90.00
#
_symmetry.space_group_name_H-M   'P 1'
#
loop_
_entity.id
_entity.type
_entity.pdbx_description
1 polymer ?
#
loop_
_entity_poly.entity_id
_entity_poly.type
_entity_poly.pdbx_seq_one_letter_code
_entity_poly.pdbx_strand_id
1 'polypeptide(L)'
;MAIKKIWGKIKSFTAGVLSLSTDIELKIISDLTLLKGEFISTGTDPAFLLEGKIFNGWNKISWYSESEEYIPLKLYWDNGLGFSENNSIIFSSIPKGTVNYNMTFYIPEDAVNLRLDPGDKKNKFVLKNMKFKKTTKFKILLNGLANFFKQRGANYNTFKVVVNKSLVVLKSQGIKGLWYKAKQVSGISNGNVVDDYSLWLEKNTLSKDEQNIISLKAAAFVYKPLISVILPVYNVEEEWLRKCIESVRNQLYTNWELCISDDASTKGHIQRVLNEYMDIDKRIKVVFRKKNGHISETSNSSLEVAEGEYIALLDHDDELTLDALYEVVKLINEYPEADMIYSDEDKIGMDGIRHSPFFKPDWSPDLLLTHMYTCHLGVYRRSLVEHVGSFRKGVEGSQDFDLALRITEQTSHIYHIPKILYHWRTIPESTASGSGAKNYTHFAGLTAVQDAMKRRNINGWVEELDGYSNFYRVHYNVESNPMVSIIIPTKDNHKLLSSCLSSLTEITKYSNYEIIVVDNGSEEQDTFDLFDEWKDELNDRFKLITINSSFNFSALNNAAVKHAVGELILFLNNDIQVIEENWLSDMVGSAMREKVGAVGAYLKYPDNTVQHSGLTLGLGAQRAAGDGHHYRPIDDPGYFGALISVKNVSAVTAACLMVERKIFEEVGGFDENLTVAYNDVDLCLLFRDKGYLNVWLPYVKLIHHESKSRGYDNTSTKVDRLNKEAEYLKNKWGAILNSDVYYNPNLSLDTGYITKI
;
A
#
# COMPACT_ATOMS: atom_id res chain seq x y z
N MET A 1 -13.04 49.10 -18.74
CA MET A 1 -14.33 48.38 -18.69
C MET A 1 -14.51 47.33 -19.80
N ALA A 2 -13.83 47.44 -20.95
CA ALA A 2 -13.89 46.46 -22.05
C ALA A 2 -13.09 45.14 -21.81
N ILE A 3 -12.10 45.13 -20.93
CA ILE A 3 -11.31 43.92 -20.61
C ILE A 3 -12.07 42.95 -19.67
N LYS A 4 -12.92 43.46 -18.76
CA LYS A 4 -13.73 42.62 -17.85
C LYS A 4 -14.78 41.75 -18.60
N LYS A 5 -15.23 42.16 -19.79
CA LYS A 5 -16.23 41.43 -20.60
C LYS A 5 -15.66 40.25 -21.39
N ILE A 6 -14.33 40.19 -21.57
CA ILE A 6 -13.65 39.09 -22.30
C ILE A 6 -13.37 37.91 -21.35
N TRP A 7 -13.21 38.16 -20.05
CA TRP A 7 -12.82 37.15 -19.06
C TRP A 7 -13.90 36.10 -18.74
N GLY A 8 -15.17 36.39 -19.04
CA GLY A 8 -16.31 35.48 -18.81
C GLY A 8 -16.54 34.45 -19.93
N LYS A 9 -15.83 34.54 -21.06
CA LYS A 9 -16.00 33.62 -22.22
C LYS A 9 -14.78 32.74 -22.52
N ILE A 10 -13.69 32.87 -21.75
CA ILE A 10 -12.50 32.02 -21.91
C ILE A 10 -12.83 30.65 -21.29
N LYS A 11 -13.08 29.64 -22.13
CA LYS A 11 -13.28 28.25 -21.71
C LYS A 11 -12.13 27.79 -20.79
N SER A 12 -12.41 26.98 -19.76
CA SER A 12 -11.42 26.50 -18.78
C SER A 12 -10.09 26.01 -19.39
N PHE A 13 -10.18 25.37 -20.57
CA PHE A 13 -9.02 24.93 -21.34
C PHE A 13 -8.08 26.08 -21.78
N THR A 14 -8.62 27.17 -22.36
CA THR A 14 -7.81 28.30 -22.84
C THR A 14 -7.18 29.08 -21.68
N ALA A 15 -7.83 29.14 -20.52
CA ALA A 15 -7.24 29.70 -19.30
C ALA A 15 -6.03 28.87 -18.81
N GLY A 16 -6.08 27.54 -18.94
CA GLY A 16 -4.98 26.66 -18.56
C GLY A 16 -3.78 26.73 -19.49
N VAL A 17 -4.01 26.87 -20.80
CA VAL A 17 -2.94 27.11 -21.79
C VAL A 17 -2.23 28.43 -21.51
N LEU A 18 -2.98 29.50 -21.20
CA LEU A 18 -2.43 30.82 -20.89
C LEU A 18 -1.89 30.94 -19.45
N SER A 19 -2.08 29.93 -18.60
CA SER A 19 -1.63 29.94 -17.20
C SER A 19 -2.10 31.19 -16.43
N LEU A 20 -3.35 31.58 -16.66
CA LEU A 20 -3.95 32.72 -15.98
C LEU A 20 -3.91 32.52 -14.47
N SER A 21 -3.47 33.55 -13.74
CA SER A 21 -3.46 33.58 -12.29
C SER A 21 -4.48 34.60 -11.79
N THR A 22 -5.10 34.28 -10.66
CA THR A 22 -5.89 35.22 -9.86
C THR A 22 -5.34 35.22 -8.44
N ASP A 23 -5.32 36.39 -7.82
CA ASP A 23 -5.26 36.46 -6.37
C ASP A 23 -6.64 36.08 -5.82
N ILE A 24 -6.66 35.41 -4.67
CA ILE A 24 -7.86 35.00 -3.94
C ILE A 24 -7.87 35.76 -2.62
N GLU A 25 -8.97 36.45 -2.37
CA GLU A 25 -9.23 37.16 -1.13
C GLU A 25 -9.93 36.23 -0.14
N LEU A 26 -9.46 36.25 1.11
CA LEU A 26 -10.00 35.45 2.20
C LEU A 26 -11.03 36.29 2.95
N LYS A 27 -12.31 36.11 2.62
CA LYS A 27 -13.39 36.83 3.31
C LYS A 27 -13.88 36.02 4.50
N ILE A 28 -13.73 36.57 5.70
CA ILE A 28 -14.29 35.96 6.91
C ILE A 28 -15.82 35.88 6.78
N ILE A 29 -16.38 34.69 6.98
CA ILE A 29 -17.82 34.46 6.98
C ILE A 29 -18.36 33.89 8.30
N SER A 30 -17.51 33.25 9.10
CA SER A 30 -17.89 32.71 10.41
C SER A 30 -16.68 32.60 11.33
N ASP A 31 -16.88 32.83 12.63
CA ASP A 31 -16.01 32.48 13.77
C ASP A 31 -14.51 32.81 13.65
N LEU A 32 -14.14 33.78 12.82
CA LEU A 32 -12.77 34.29 12.67
C LEU A 32 -12.71 35.79 12.93
N THR A 33 -11.61 36.24 13.52
CA THR A 33 -11.30 37.67 13.65
C THR A 33 -9.88 37.94 13.15
N LEU A 34 -9.67 39.10 12.52
CA LEU A 34 -8.34 39.52 12.06
C LEU A 34 -7.80 40.60 13.01
N LEU A 35 -6.71 40.30 13.71
CA LEU A 35 -6.06 41.22 14.65
C LEU A 35 -4.57 41.32 14.30
N LYS A 36 -4.09 42.54 14.01
CA LYS A 36 -2.68 42.83 13.69
C LYS A 36 -2.08 41.96 12.57
N GLY A 37 -2.90 41.49 11.62
CA GLY A 37 -2.45 40.66 10.50
C GLY A 37 -2.50 39.15 10.74
N GLU A 38 -3.00 38.73 11.89
CA GLU A 38 -3.20 37.32 12.26
C GLU A 38 -4.70 37.03 12.41
N PHE A 39 -5.13 35.88 11.89
CA PHE A 39 -6.45 35.34 12.12
C PHE A 39 -6.49 34.61 13.46
N ILE A 40 -7.59 34.80 14.18
CA ILE A 40 -7.90 34.11 15.43
C ILE A 40 -9.24 33.42 15.26
N SER A 41 -9.25 32.10 15.43
CA SER A 41 -10.49 31.31 15.49
C SER A 41 -11.17 31.54 16.84
N THR A 42 -12.40 32.06 16.80
CA THR A 42 -13.15 32.58 17.96
C THR A 42 -14.36 31.73 18.36
N GLY A 43 -14.84 30.84 17.48
CA GLY A 43 -15.97 29.95 17.72
C GLY A 43 -15.71 28.52 17.25
N THR A 44 -16.77 27.76 16.97
CA THR A 44 -16.72 26.32 16.65
C THR A 44 -16.75 26.04 15.14
N ASP A 45 -17.04 27.04 14.30
CA ASP A 45 -17.09 26.88 12.84
C ASP A 45 -16.36 28.04 12.11
N PRO A 46 -15.04 28.23 12.32
CA PRO A 46 -14.28 29.27 11.63
C PRO A 46 -14.24 29.01 10.12
N ALA A 47 -14.55 30.02 9.32
CA ALA A 47 -14.61 29.86 7.87
C ALA A 47 -14.30 31.12 7.07
N PHE A 48 -13.62 30.92 5.94
CA PHE A 48 -13.42 31.89 4.89
C PHE A 48 -14.24 31.54 3.65
N LEU A 49 -14.87 32.53 3.03
CA LEU A 49 -15.26 32.44 1.62
C LEU A 49 -14.08 32.89 0.75
N LEU A 50 -13.74 32.07 -0.25
CA LEU A 50 -12.67 32.40 -1.20
C LEU A 50 -13.22 33.28 -2.31
N GLU A 51 -12.97 34.59 -2.24
CA GLU A 51 -13.43 35.55 -3.23
C GLU A 51 -12.37 35.77 -4.33
N GLY A 52 -12.75 35.56 -5.58
CA GLY A 52 -11.86 35.69 -6.73
C GLY A 52 -12.36 34.88 -7.92
N LYS A 53 -11.57 34.82 -9.00
CA LYS A 53 -11.94 33.99 -10.16
C LYS A 53 -11.64 32.52 -9.89
N ILE A 54 -12.67 31.74 -9.58
CA ILE A 54 -12.54 30.28 -9.46
C ILE A 54 -12.28 29.67 -10.84
N PHE A 55 -11.36 28.72 -10.88
CA PHE A 55 -10.84 28.12 -12.09
C PHE A 55 -11.12 26.61 -12.10
N ASN A 56 -12.34 26.19 -12.41
CA ASN A 56 -12.74 24.77 -12.36
C ASN A 56 -11.80 23.87 -13.17
N GLY A 57 -11.49 22.70 -12.62
CA GLY A 57 -10.45 21.77 -13.07
C GLY A 57 -9.13 21.93 -12.31
N TRP A 58 -7.99 21.60 -12.94
CA TRP A 58 -6.67 21.66 -12.29
C TRP A 58 -6.13 23.09 -12.09
N ASN A 59 -5.57 23.35 -10.90
CA ASN A 59 -4.95 24.61 -10.49
C ASN A 59 -3.66 24.38 -9.73
N LYS A 60 -2.72 25.29 -9.87
CA LYS A 60 -1.65 25.48 -8.87
C LYS A 60 -2.13 26.52 -7.86
N ILE A 61 -2.11 26.16 -6.59
CA ILE A 61 -2.51 27.02 -5.48
C ILE A 61 -1.26 27.32 -4.67
N SER A 62 -1.03 28.59 -4.35
CA SER A 62 0.08 29.01 -3.49
C SER A 62 -0.37 30.03 -2.46
N TRP A 63 0.18 29.98 -1.26
CA TRP A 63 -0.05 30.97 -0.20
C TRP A 63 1.15 31.04 0.74
N TYR A 64 1.16 32.06 1.58
CA TYR A 64 2.04 32.17 2.73
C TYR A 64 1.23 31.90 3.99
N SER A 65 1.78 31.12 4.91
CA SER A 65 1.18 30.89 6.22
C SER A 65 2.20 30.87 7.35
N GLU A 66 1.72 31.20 8.55
CA GLU A 66 2.50 31.16 9.79
C GLU A 66 1.61 30.70 10.94
N SER A 67 2.09 29.80 11.81
CA SER A 67 1.34 29.35 12.99
C SER A 67 2.29 28.76 14.05
N GLU A 68 1.91 28.84 15.32
CA GLU A 68 2.63 28.14 16.41
C GLU A 68 2.24 26.65 16.51
N GLU A 69 1.13 26.27 15.87
CA GLU A 69 0.55 24.93 15.88
C GLU A 69 0.19 24.46 14.47
N TYR A 70 0.01 23.16 14.31
CA TYR A 70 -0.53 22.61 13.06
C TYR A 70 -2.04 22.85 12.98
N ILE A 71 -2.51 23.36 11.84
CA ILE A 71 -3.91 23.68 11.61
C ILE A 71 -4.35 23.03 10.29
N PRO A 72 -5.29 22.07 10.29
CA PRO A 72 -5.80 21.50 9.05
C PRO A 72 -6.60 22.55 8.29
N LEU A 73 -6.49 22.54 6.96
CA LEU A 73 -7.29 23.38 6.09
C LEU A 73 -8.26 22.50 5.29
N LYS A 74 -9.55 22.67 5.53
CA LYS A 74 -10.62 21.96 4.84
C LYS A 74 -11.24 22.88 3.79
N LEU A 75 -11.35 22.39 2.56
CA LEU A 75 -11.97 23.10 1.44
C LEU A 75 -13.33 22.49 1.17
N TYR A 76 -14.35 23.36 1.12
CA TYR A 76 -15.71 23.05 0.72
C TYR A 76 -15.96 23.65 -0.66
N TRP A 77 -16.77 22.98 -1.47
CA TRP A 77 -17.29 23.56 -2.70
C TRP A 77 -18.82 23.49 -2.75
N ASP A 78 -19.39 24.53 -3.34
CA ASP A 78 -20.82 24.66 -3.59
C ASP A 78 -21.09 24.37 -5.07
N ASN A 79 -21.97 23.41 -5.36
CA ASN A 79 -22.42 23.06 -6.71
C ASN A 79 -23.73 23.76 -7.13
N GLY A 80 -24.12 24.81 -6.40
CA GLY A 80 -25.37 25.54 -6.58
C GLY A 80 -26.48 25.16 -5.59
N LEU A 81 -26.21 24.22 -4.68
CA LEU A 81 -27.13 23.76 -3.62
C LEU A 81 -26.69 24.19 -2.21
N GLY A 82 -25.58 24.91 -2.09
CA GLY A 82 -24.94 25.28 -0.83
C GLY A 82 -23.75 24.39 -0.47
N PHE A 83 -22.99 24.80 0.55
CA PHE A 83 -21.89 24.01 1.09
C PHE A 83 -22.45 22.82 1.89
N SER A 84 -21.83 21.65 1.74
CA SER A 84 -22.18 20.45 2.51
C SER A 84 -20.93 19.66 2.86
N GLU A 85 -21.01 18.86 3.93
CA GLU A 85 -19.93 17.93 4.33
C GLU A 85 -19.58 16.93 3.22
N ASN A 86 -20.57 16.50 2.44
CA ASN A 86 -20.37 15.61 1.30
C ASN A 86 -19.55 16.26 0.16
N ASN A 87 -19.50 17.60 0.12
CA ASN A 87 -18.76 18.38 -0.87
C ASN A 87 -17.58 19.10 -0.20
N SER A 88 -16.78 18.34 0.55
CA SER A 88 -15.64 18.87 1.28
C SER A 88 -14.46 17.91 1.28
N ILE A 89 -13.26 18.46 1.46
CA ILE A 89 -12.03 17.68 1.59
C ILE A 89 -11.01 18.44 2.43
N ILE A 90 -10.25 17.75 3.29
CA ILE A 90 -9.04 18.34 3.87
C ILE A 90 -8.02 18.44 2.72
N PHE A 91 -7.83 19.66 2.21
CA PHE A 91 -7.04 19.88 1.00
C PHE A 91 -5.60 20.30 1.30
N SER A 92 -5.34 20.85 2.50
CA SER A 92 -3.99 21.21 2.95
C SER A 92 -3.95 21.47 4.46
N SER A 93 -2.90 22.15 4.95
CA SER A 93 -2.74 22.58 6.34
C SER A 93 -1.88 23.85 6.43
N ILE A 94 -1.94 24.51 7.59
CA ILE A 94 -0.94 25.48 8.04
C ILE A 94 -0.06 24.74 9.06
N PRO A 95 1.19 24.39 8.71
CA PRO A 95 2.12 23.73 9.62
C PRO A 95 2.64 24.72 10.66
N LYS A 96 3.28 24.18 11.69
CA LYS A 96 3.99 24.97 12.70
C LYS A 96 5.20 25.66 12.05
N GLY A 97 5.38 26.95 12.32
CA GLY A 97 6.42 27.80 11.73
C GLY A 97 5.92 28.61 10.54
N THR A 98 6.84 29.07 9.71
CA THR A 98 6.56 29.93 8.55
C THR A 98 6.80 29.18 7.25
N VAL A 99 5.77 29.08 6.39
CA VAL A 99 5.85 28.30 5.15
C VAL A 99 5.24 29.04 3.96
N ASN A 100 5.90 28.93 2.81
CA ASN A 100 5.33 29.29 1.51
C ASN A 100 4.86 28.02 0.81
N TYR A 101 3.55 27.81 0.73
CA TYR A 101 2.98 26.63 0.09
C TYR A 101 2.84 26.78 -1.42
N ASN A 102 3.02 25.67 -2.13
CA ASN A 102 2.67 25.53 -3.53
C ASN A 102 2.18 24.11 -3.78
N MET A 103 0.91 23.96 -4.17
CA MET A 103 0.30 22.66 -4.42
C MET A 103 -0.46 22.65 -5.74
N THR A 104 -0.76 21.45 -6.24
CA THR A 104 -1.65 21.28 -7.38
C THR A 104 -2.95 20.62 -6.92
N PHE A 105 -4.09 21.26 -7.21
CA PHE A 105 -5.40 20.83 -6.74
C PHE A 105 -6.42 20.83 -7.88
N TYR A 106 -7.34 19.85 -7.86
CA TYR A 106 -8.45 19.77 -8.81
C TYR A 106 -9.72 20.32 -8.17
N ILE A 107 -10.26 21.38 -8.75
CA ILE A 107 -11.56 21.94 -8.36
C ILE A 107 -12.62 21.27 -9.25
N PRO A 108 -13.71 20.71 -8.68
CA PRO A 108 -14.79 20.10 -9.47
C PRO A 108 -15.33 21.01 -10.58
N GLU A 109 -15.77 20.43 -11.70
CA GLU A 109 -16.25 21.22 -12.86
C GLU A 109 -17.53 21.99 -12.57
N ASP A 110 -18.34 21.52 -11.63
CA ASP A 110 -19.59 22.08 -11.16
C ASP A 110 -19.43 23.04 -9.97
N ALA A 111 -18.22 23.19 -9.42
CA ALA A 111 -17.97 24.10 -8.31
C ALA A 111 -18.22 25.56 -8.73
N VAL A 112 -19.07 26.25 -7.97
CA VAL A 112 -19.43 27.66 -8.17
C VAL A 112 -18.78 28.55 -7.12
N ASN A 113 -18.76 28.11 -5.86
CA ASN A 113 -18.10 28.81 -4.76
C ASN A 113 -17.17 27.87 -3.99
N LEU A 114 -16.18 28.44 -3.31
CA LEU A 114 -15.26 27.72 -2.43
C LEU A 114 -15.24 28.36 -1.05
N ARG A 115 -15.28 27.50 -0.02
CA ARG A 115 -15.15 27.87 1.40
C ARG A 115 -13.95 27.16 1.99
N LEU A 116 -13.22 27.82 2.88
CA LEU A 116 -12.01 27.33 3.50
C LEU A 116 -12.06 27.43 5.02
N ASP A 117 -11.83 26.32 5.70
CA ASP A 117 -12.04 26.19 7.14
C ASP A 117 -10.73 25.75 7.83
N PRO A 118 -10.21 26.53 8.80
CA PRO A 118 -8.98 26.22 9.56
C PRO A 118 -9.19 25.30 10.78
N GLY A 119 -10.09 24.31 10.69
CA GLY A 119 -10.43 23.40 11.79
C GLY A 119 -11.22 24.06 12.93
N ASP A 120 -11.76 23.25 13.84
CA ASP A 120 -12.71 23.65 14.90
C ASP A 120 -12.05 24.11 16.22
N LYS A 121 -10.72 24.08 16.28
CA LYS A 121 -9.94 24.48 17.47
C LYS A 121 -9.68 25.99 17.48
N LYS A 122 -9.62 26.56 18.69
CA LYS A 122 -9.10 27.91 18.89
C LYS A 122 -7.61 27.93 18.57
N ASN A 123 -7.24 28.68 17.55
CA ASN A 123 -5.87 28.79 17.07
C ASN A 123 -5.63 30.20 16.50
N LYS A 124 -4.35 30.55 16.38
CA LYS A 124 -3.87 31.83 15.87
C LYS A 124 -2.89 31.57 14.74
N PHE A 125 -3.14 32.19 13.58
CA PHE A 125 -2.35 31.92 12.38
C PHE A 125 -2.37 33.09 11.39
N VAL A 126 -1.37 33.13 10.52
CA VAL A 126 -1.34 34.00 9.34
C VAL A 126 -1.67 33.14 8.12
N LEU A 127 -2.53 33.66 7.25
CA LEU A 127 -2.78 33.08 5.93
C LEU A 127 -2.94 34.22 4.93
N LYS A 128 -2.01 34.39 3.99
CA LYS A 128 -2.07 35.52 3.04
C LYS A 128 -1.50 35.18 1.68
N ASN A 129 -1.76 36.07 0.72
CA ASN A 129 -1.27 35.96 -0.66
C ASN A 129 -1.70 34.65 -1.34
N MET A 130 -2.94 34.21 -1.10
CA MET A 130 -3.46 33.02 -1.77
C MET A 130 -3.65 33.31 -3.27
N LYS A 131 -3.07 32.48 -4.13
CA LYS A 131 -3.13 32.63 -5.59
C LYS A 131 -3.53 31.34 -6.24
N PHE A 132 -4.48 31.44 -7.17
CA PHE A 132 -4.91 30.32 -7.99
C PHE A 132 -4.40 30.56 -9.40
N LYS A 133 -3.54 29.65 -9.87
CA LYS A 133 -3.01 29.68 -11.24
C LYS A 133 -3.55 28.48 -12.00
N LYS A 134 -4.39 28.74 -13.01
CA LYS A 134 -4.93 27.68 -13.86
C LYS A 134 -3.80 26.89 -14.50
N THR A 135 -3.89 25.57 -14.43
CA THR A 135 -2.96 24.66 -15.09
C THR A 135 -3.73 23.60 -15.87
N THR A 136 -3.01 22.80 -16.65
CA THR A 136 -3.58 21.67 -17.40
C THR A 136 -2.91 20.39 -16.96
N LYS A 137 -3.60 19.25 -17.12
CA LYS A 137 -3.02 17.91 -16.93
C LYS A 137 -1.68 17.78 -17.66
N PHE A 138 -1.57 18.33 -18.87
CA PHE A 138 -0.35 18.33 -19.67
C PHE A 138 0.81 19.14 -19.05
N LYS A 139 0.55 20.32 -18.49
CA LYS A 139 1.59 21.11 -17.79
C LYS A 139 2.03 20.46 -16.48
N ILE A 140 1.11 19.82 -15.75
CA ILE A 140 1.46 19.05 -14.55
C ILE A 140 2.38 17.89 -14.94
N LEU A 141 2.04 17.18 -16.03
CA LEU A 141 2.82 16.08 -16.58
C LEU A 141 4.25 16.52 -16.93
N LEU A 142 4.40 17.63 -17.66
CA LEU A 142 5.71 18.16 -18.03
C LEU A 142 6.56 18.54 -16.80
N ASN A 143 5.96 19.14 -15.77
CA ASN A 143 6.68 19.48 -14.54
C ASN A 143 7.08 18.23 -13.76
N GLY A 144 6.21 17.21 -13.68
CA GLY A 144 6.52 15.94 -13.05
C GLY A 144 7.65 15.20 -13.78
N LEU A 145 7.64 15.21 -15.12
CA LEU A 145 8.74 14.69 -15.94
C LEU A 145 10.04 15.47 -15.71
N ALA A 146 9.98 16.81 -15.65
CA ALA A 146 11.16 17.62 -15.36
C ALA A 146 11.75 17.31 -13.98
N ASN A 147 10.90 17.15 -12.95
CA ASN A 147 11.32 16.76 -11.60
C ASN A 147 11.91 15.34 -11.60
N PHE A 148 11.31 14.40 -12.33
CA PHE A 148 11.84 13.05 -12.49
C PHE A 148 13.26 13.05 -13.10
N PHE A 149 13.48 13.85 -14.14
CA PHE A 149 14.81 14.01 -14.74
C PHE A 149 15.80 14.72 -13.81
N LYS A 150 15.32 15.69 -13.00
CA LYS A 150 16.15 16.37 -12.00
C LYS A 150 16.63 15.39 -10.92
N GLN A 151 15.73 14.56 -10.38
CA GLN A 151 16.03 13.58 -9.33
C GLN A 151 17.01 12.48 -9.79
N ARG A 152 16.93 12.07 -11.07
CA ARG A 152 17.74 10.97 -11.63
C ARG A 152 18.95 11.40 -12.47
N GLY A 153 19.25 12.70 -12.51
CA GLY A 153 20.28 13.26 -13.39
C GLY A 153 19.83 13.32 -14.87
N ALA A 154 19.77 14.53 -15.43
CA ALA A 154 19.33 14.78 -16.80
C ALA A 154 20.46 14.52 -17.82
N ASN A 155 20.96 13.28 -17.90
CA ASN A 155 22.00 12.87 -18.85
C ASN A 155 21.43 12.06 -20.03
N TYR A 156 22.26 11.85 -21.07
CA TYR A 156 21.87 11.11 -22.28
C TYR A 156 21.38 9.68 -22.00
N ASN A 157 21.95 9.01 -20.99
CA ASN A 157 21.58 7.64 -20.60
C ASN A 157 20.18 7.61 -19.96
N THR A 158 19.88 8.54 -19.05
CA THR A 158 18.54 8.69 -18.46
C THR A 158 17.48 8.94 -19.53
N PHE A 159 17.78 9.80 -20.51
CA PHE A 159 16.89 10.07 -21.64
C PHE A 159 16.64 8.81 -22.48
N LYS A 160 17.69 8.08 -22.85
CA LYS A 160 17.61 6.83 -23.62
C LYS A 160 16.78 5.76 -22.91
N VAL A 161 16.93 5.61 -21.59
CA VAL A 161 16.15 4.69 -20.77
C VAL A 161 14.65 5.04 -20.80
N VAL A 162 14.32 6.31 -20.61
CA VAL A 162 12.91 6.78 -20.62
C VAL A 162 12.28 6.56 -21.98
N VAL A 163 12.99 6.87 -23.08
CA VAL A 163 12.51 6.64 -24.45
C VAL A 163 12.27 5.16 -24.71
N ASN A 164 13.22 4.29 -24.36
CA ASN A 164 13.08 2.85 -24.56
C ASN A 164 11.90 2.26 -23.74
N LYS A 165 11.75 2.65 -22.47
CA LYS A 165 10.60 2.24 -21.65
C LYS A 165 9.28 2.74 -22.24
N SER A 166 9.28 3.98 -22.73
CA SER A 166 8.10 4.59 -23.35
C SER A 166 7.70 3.83 -24.63
N LEU A 167 8.67 3.42 -25.44
CA LEU A 167 8.43 2.61 -26.65
C LEU A 167 7.92 1.21 -26.32
N VAL A 168 8.46 0.55 -25.28
CA VAL A 168 7.96 -0.76 -24.83
C VAL A 168 6.53 -0.66 -24.32
N VAL A 169 6.23 0.35 -23.49
CA VAL A 169 4.87 0.59 -22.99
C VAL A 169 3.93 0.96 -24.15
N LEU A 170 4.39 1.76 -25.12
CA LEU A 170 3.60 2.09 -26.30
C LEU A 170 3.28 0.85 -27.15
N LYS A 171 4.24 -0.08 -27.28
CA LYS A 171 4.04 -1.34 -28.02
C LYS A 171 3.12 -2.33 -27.30
N SER A 172 3.23 -2.43 -25.98
CA SER A 172 2.47 -3.42 -25.17
C SER A 172 1.11 -2.90 -24.71
N GLN A 173 0.99 -1.61 -24.41
CA GLN A 173 -0.16 -1.00 -23.74
C GLN A 173 -0.72 0.23 -24.50
N GLY A 174 -0.16 0.55 -25.67
CA GLY A 174 -0.59 1.66 -26.50
C GLY A 174 -0.37 3.04 -25.88
N ILE A 175 -0.96 4.06 -26.51
CA ILE A 175 -0.87 5.46 -26.06
C ILE A 175 -1.51 5.65 -24.68
N LYS A 176 -2.54 4.85 -24.35
CA LYS A 176 -3.20 4.86 -23.04
C LYS A 176 -2.25 4.40 -21.91
N GLY A 177 -1.56 3.27 -22.07
CA GLY A 177 -0.58 2.80 -21.10
C GLY A 177 0.61 3.75 -20.95
N LEU A 178 1.06 4.36 -22.04
CA LEU A 178 2.11 5.38 -21.99
C LEU A 178 1.66 6.60 -21.17
N TRP A 179 0.42 7.05 -21.39
CA TRP A 179 -0.15 8.16 -20.64
C TRP A 179 -0.35 7.84 -19.15
N TYR A 180 -0.73 6.61 -18.83
CA TYR A 180 -0.86 6.12 -17.45
C TYR A 180 0.50 6.07 -16.72
N LYS A 181 1.53 5.50 -17.35
CA LYS A 181 2.91 5.49 -16.81
C LYS A 181 3.43 6.90 -16.56
N ALA A 182 3.13 7.82 -17.49
CA ALA A 182 3.53 9.21 -17.36
C ALA A 182 2.79 9.91 -16.20
N LYS A 183 1.52 9.58 -15.92
CA LYS A 183 0.82 10.04 -14.72
C LYS A 183 1.45 9.57 -13.43
N GLN A 184 1.82 8.28 -13.32
CA GLN A 184 2.49 7.76 -12.12
C GLN A 184 3.81 8.47 -11.86
N VAL A 185 4.63 8.66 -12.90
CA VAL A 185 5.91 9.36 -12.81
C VAL A 185 5.74 10.85 -12.46
N SER A 186 4.61 11.45 -12.84
CA SER A 186 4.32 12.86 -12.57
C SER A 186 3.50 13.10 -11.31
N GLY A 187 3.19 12.03 -10.55
CA GLY A 187 2.33 12.11 -9.35
C GLY A 187 0.88 12.49 -9.65
N ILE A 188 0.41 12.41 -10.90
CA ILE A 188 -0.98 12.75 -11.26
C ILE A 188 -1.89 11.56 -10.90
N SER A 189 -2.17 11.36 -9.62
CA SER A 189 -3.36 10.66 -9.14
C SER A 189 -4.57 11.59 -9.16
N ASN A 190 -5.78 11.04 -9.32
CA ASN A 190 -7.01 11.78 -9.03
C ASN A 190 -7.10 11.95 -7.50
N GLY A 191 -6.47 13.00 -6.97
CA GLY A 191 -6.45 13.29 -5.54
C GLY A 191 -5.04 13.56 -5.03
N ASN A 192 -4.84 14.81 -4.61
CA ASN A 192 -3.84 15.33 -3.67
C ASN A 192 -2.37 14.92 -3.86
N VAL A 193 -1.65 15.67 -4.71
CA VAL A 193 -0.20 15.86 -4.54
C VAL A 193 -0.04 16.98 -3.52
N VAL A 194 -0.26 16.66 -2.25
CA VAL A 194 0.43 17.37 -1.18
C VAL A 194 1.73 16.62 -0.96
N ASP A 195 2.81 17.37 -0.79
CA ASP A 195 4.08 16.86 -0.27
C ASP A 195 3.91 16.54 1.23
N ASP A 196 3.03 15.57 1.53
CA ASP A 196 2.78 15.10 2.90
C ASP A 196 4.04 14.45 3.48
N TYR A 197 4.95 14.01 2.62
CA TYR A 197 6.20 13.45 3.06
C TYR A 197 7.12 14.51 3.66
N SER A 198 7.30 15.69 3.04
CA SER A 198 8.11 16.75 3.66
C SER A 198 7.60 17.16 5.05
N LEU A 199 6.29 17.17 5.30
CA LEU A 199 5.73 17.42 6.64
C LEU A 199 6.00 16.26 7.60
N TRP A 200 5.88 15.02 7.12
CA TRP A 200 6.28 13.85 7.90
C TRP A 200 7.77 13.90 8.24
N LEU A 201 8.64 14.35 7.31
CA LEU A 201 10.07 14.56 7.55
C LEU A 201 10.29 15.57 8.68
N GLU A 202 9.64 16.73 8.63
CA GLU A 202 9.78 17.77 9.67
C GLU A 202 9.42 17.25 11.07
N LYS A 203 8.36 16.43 11.17
CA LYS A 203 7.92 15.84 12.45
C LYS A 203 8.79 14.68 12.93
N ASN A 204 9.42 13.95 12.02
CA ASN A 204 10.17 12.73 12.32
C ASN A 204 11.69 12.91 12.22
N THR A 205 12.18 14.13 12.00
CA THR A 205 13.61 14.43 12.02
C THR A 205 14.09 14.60 13.46
N LEU A 206 15.10 13.82 13.85
CA LEU A 206 15.66 13.86 15.20
C LEU A 206 16.33 15.20 15.50
N SER A 207 15.82 15.89 16.53
CA SER A 207 16.49 17.02 17.17
C SER A 207 17.77 16.59 17.88
N LYS A 208 18.63 17.55 18.20
CA LYS A 208 19.88 17.27 18.92
C LYS A 208 19.65 16.70 20.32
N ASP A 209 18.59 17.16 20.99
CA ASP A 209 18.21 16.66 22.31
C ASP A 209 17.71 15.21 22.23
N GLU A 210 16.92 14.88 21.21
CA GLU A 210 16.48 13.50 20.98
C GLU A 210 17.66 12.57 20.68
N GLN A 211 18.62 13.02 19.85
CA GLN A 211 19.86 12.26 19.61
C GLN A 211 20.61 11.97 20.92
N ASN A 212 20.74 12.97 21.80
CA ASN A 212 21.40 12.80 23.09
C ASN A 212 20.64 11.80 23.99
N ILE A 213 19.31 11.89 24.02
CA ILE A 213 18.45 10.95 24.76
C ILE A 213 18.60 9.53 24.21
N ILE A 214 18.60 9.35 22.89
CA ILE A 214 18.80 8.05 22.25
C ILE A 214 20.16 7.47 22.62
N SER A 215 21.25 8.25 22.57
CA SER A 215 22.58 7.78 22.98
C SER A 215 22.63 7.31 24.43
N LEU A 216 21.97 8.04 25.34
CA LEU A 216 21.87 7.62 26.75
C LEU A 216 21.08 6.32 26.92
N LYS A 217 19.97 6.17 26.18
CA LYS A 217 19.17 4.93 26.17
C LYS A 217 19.95 3.76 25.58
N ALA A 218 20.66 3.97 24.48
CA ALA A 218 21.53 2.99 23.84
C ALA A 218 22.61 2.49 24.81
N ALA A 219 23.23 3.42 25.56
CA ALA A 219 24.21 3.10 26.59
C ALA A 219 23.60 2.36 27.80
N ALA A 220 22.29 2.44 28.01
CA ALA A 220 21.58 1.81 29.13
C ALA A 220 20.94 0.44 28.78
N PHE A 221 21.00 -0.02 27.51
CA PHE A 221 20.47 -1.34 27.16
C PHE A 221 21.10 -2.46 27.99
N VAL A 222 20.29 -3.44 28.38
CA VAL A 222 20.77 -4.63 29.10
C VAL A 222 21.50 -5.53 28.11
N TYR A 223 20.89 -5.75 26.95
CA TYR A 223 21.47 -6.55 25.88
C TYR A 223 22.02 -5.64 24.77
N LYS A 224 23.32 -5.77 24.48
CA LYS A 224 24.05 -4.93 23.52
C LYS A 224 24.78 -5.78 22.49
N PRO A 225 24.08 -6.50 21.60
CA PRO A 225 24.73 -7.31 20.59
C PRO A 225 25.61 -6.46 19.67
N LEU A 226 26.75 -7.02 19.25
CA LEU A 226 27.54 -6.42 18.18
C LEU A 226 26.77 -6.60 16.86
N ILE A 227 26.56 -5.50 16.14
CA ILE A 227 25.95 -5.51 14.79
C ILE A 227 27.05 -5.37 13.73
N SER A 228 27.18 -6.35 12.85
CA SER A 228 28.09 -6.29 11.70
C SER A 228 27.37 -5.75 10.47
N VAL A 229 27.73 -4.56 10.02
CA VAL A 229 27.18 -4.00 8.78
C VAL A 229 27.94 -4.57 7.59
N ILE A 230 27.26 -5.32 6.74
CA ILE A 230 27.80 -5.99 5.55
C ILE A 230 27.71 -5.02 4.37
N LEU A 231 28.88 -4.62 3.86
CA LEU A 231 29.00 -3.60 2.81
C LEU A 231 29.81 -4.10 1.61
N PRO A 232 29.18 -4.67 0.58
CA PRO A 232 29.84 -4.99 -0.68
C PRO A 232 30.10 -3.73 -1.50
N VAL A 233 31.32 -3.55 -2.03
CA VAL A 233 31.73 -2.34 -2.75
C VAL A 233 32.24 -2.69 -4.15
N TYR A 234 31.69 -2.03 -5.18
CA TYR A 234 32.25 -2.10 -6.54
C TYR A 234 32.08 -0.80 -7.33
N ASN A 235 33.17 -0.10 -7.66
CA ASN A 235 33.15 1.03 -8.61
C ASN A 235 32.15 2.17 -8.32
N VAL A 236 31.78 2.41 -7.06
CA VAL A 236 30.99 3.57 -6.63
C VAL A 236 31.81 4.87 -6.65
N GLU A 237 31.15 6.01 -6.85
CA GLU A 237 31.80 7.33 -6.74
C GLU A 237 32.22 7.65 -5.31
N GLU A 238 33.34 8.37 -5.15
CA GLU A 238 33.93 8.68 -3.83
C GLU A 238 32.94 9.38 -2.89
N GLU A 239 32.13 10.32 -3.41
CA GLU A 239 31.15 11.05 -2.61
C GLU A 239 30.14 10.10 -1.94
N TRP A 240 29.59 9.15 -2.68
CA TRP A 240 28.56 8.24 -2.18
C TRP A 240 29.14 7.21 -1.21
N LEU A 241 30.33 6.67 -1.53
CA LEU A 241 31.02 5.76 -0.61
C LEU A 241 31.32 6.43 0.73
N ARG A 242 31.77 7.69 0.71
CA ARG A 242 32.04 8.43 1.94
C ARG A 242 30.77 8.69 2.74
N LYS A 243 29.67 9.11 2.09
CA LYS A 243 28.38 9.31 2.76
C LYS A 243 27.84 8.01 3.38
N CYS A 244 27.95 6.90 2.66
CA CYS A 244 27.58 5.57 3.15
C CYS A 244 28.36 5.20 4.42
N ILE A 245 29.69 5.25 4.38
CA ILE A 245 30.55 4.93 5.54
C ILE A 245 30.27 5.87 6.72
N GLU A 246 30.12 7.17 6.47
CA GLU A 246 29.77 8.15 7.51
C GLU A 246 28.41 7.89 8.14
N SER A 247 27.41 7.42 7.39
CA SER A 247 26.10 7.06 7.95
C SER A 247 26.18 5.95 9.00
N VAL A 248 27.15 5.02 8.85
CA VAL A 248 27.44 3.98 9.85
C VAL A 248 28.28 4.53 11.00
N ARG A 249 29.31 5.32 10.70
CA ARG A 249 30.19 5.91 11.73
C ARG A 249 29.43 6.77 12.74
N ASN A 250 28.39 7.46 12.27
CA ASN A 250 27.60 8.40 13.06
C ASN A 250 26.40 7.74 13.79
N GLN A 251 26.27 6.42 13.77
CA GLN A 251 25.21 5.71 14.50
C GLN A 251 25.26 6.01 16.01
N LEU A 252 24.09 6.25 16.60
CA LEU A 252 23.94 6.57 18.02
C LEU A 252 24.12 5.33 18.92
N TYR A 253 23.80 4.14 18.41
CA TYR A 253 24.25 2.89 19.01
C TYR A 253 25.70 2.63 18.59
N THR A 254 26.60 2.37 19.54
CA THR A 254 28.06 2.39 19.27
C THR A 254 28.71 1.02 19.12
N ASN A 255 28.01 -0.06 19.48
CA ASN A 255 28.56 -1.42 19.42
C ASN A 255 28.28 -2.07 18.04
N TRP A 256 28.98 -1.57 17.03
CA TRP A 256 28.90 -2.05 15.66
C TRP A 256 30.29 -2.22 15.06
N GLU A 257 30.35 -2.96 13.96
CA GLU A 257 31.49 -3.01 13.06
C GLU A 257 31.01 -2.88 11.61
N LEU A 258 31.88 -2.38 10.73
CA LEU A 258 31.58 -2.21 9.32
C LEU A 258 32.50 -3.14 8.52
N CYS A 259 31.90 -4.18 7.95
CA CYS A 259 32.58 -5.25 7.22
C CYS A 259 32.46 -5.00 5.72
N ILE A 260 33.51 -4.43 5.15
CA ILE A 260 33.56 -4.01 3.75
C ILE A 260 34.32 -5.05 2.92
N SER A 261 33.79 -5.37 1.74
CA SER A 261 34.52 -6.15 0.74
C SER A 261 34.54 -5.38 -0.58
N ASP A 262 35.74 -4.96 -1.01
CA ASP A 262 35.94 -4.37 -2.33
C ASP A 262 36.09 -5.48 -3.39
N ASP A 263 35.15 -5.53 -4.33
CA ASP A 263 35.05 -6.58 -5.36
C ASP A 263 35.94 -6.34 -6.57
N ALA A 264 37.23 -6.10 -6.30
CA ALA A 264 38.23 -5.75 -7.28
C ALA A 264 37.84 -4.49 -8.10
N SER A 265 37.46 -3.42 -7.41
CA SER A 265 37.15 -2.14 -8.06
C SER A 265 38.30 -1.64 -8.94
N THR A 266 37.95 -1.05 -10.08
CA THR A 266 38.90 -0.47 -11.03
C THR A 266 39.14 1.03 -10.77
N LYS A 267 38.28 1.68 -9.99
CA LYS A 267 38.44 3.09 -9.60
C LYS A 267 39.42 3.22 -8.44
N GLY A 268 40.59 3.80 -8.70
CA GLY A 268 41.69 3.90 -7.73
C GLY A 268 41.37 4.68 -6.45
N HIS A 269 40.34 5.54 -6.44
CA HIS A 269 39.93 6.23 -5.22
C HIS A 269 39.32 5.29 -4.18
N ILE A 270 38.72 4.17 -4.58
CA ILE A 270 38.02 3.25 -3.65
C ILE A 270 39.01 2.70 -2.64
N GLN A 271 40.12 2.13 -3.10
CA GLN A 271 41.17 1.61 -2.21
C GLN A 271 41.74 2.70 -1.29
N ARG A 272 41.96 3.92 -1.81
CA ARG A 272 42.42 5.06 -1.00
C ARG A 272 41.42 5.39 0.12
N VAL A 273 40.13 5.54 -0.23
CA VAL A 273 39.06 5.89 0.73
C VAL A 273 38.89 4.80 1.78
N LEU A 274 38.91 3.53 1.39
CA LEU A 274 38.75 2.41 2.32
C LEU A 274 39.94 2.31 3.31
N ASN A 275 41.17 2.48 2.82
CA ASN A 275 42.35 2.54 3.70
C ASN A 275 42.29 3.73 4.67
N GLU A 276 41.88 4.91 4.20
CA GLU A 276 41.70 6.10 5.03
C GLU A 276 40.73 5.82 6.20
N TYR A 277 39.59 5.17 5.93
CA TYR A 277 38.61 4.87 6.96
C TYR A 277 39.07 3.78 7.95
N MET A 278 39.85 2.79 7.52
CA MET A 278 40.49 1.81 8.42
C MET A 278 41.48 2.47 9.40
N ASP A 279 42.14 3.54 8.96
CA ASP A 279 43.06 4.30 9.81
C ASP A 279 42.28 5.15 10.83
N ILE A 280 41.14 5.72 10.43
CA ILE A 280 40.30 6.59 11.25
C ILE A 280 39.50 5.80 12.31
N ASP A 281 38.95 4.63 11.98
CA ASP A 281 38.08 3.87 12.87
C ASP A 281 38.37 2.37 12.81
N LYS A 282 38.83 1.80 13.94
CA LYS A 282 39.24 0.38 14.03
C LYS A 282 38.08 -0.61 13.96
N ARG A 283 36.83 -0.14 14.03
CA ARG A 283 35.63 -0.96 13.79
C ARG A 283 35.39 -1.22 12.30
N ILE A 284 36.12 -0.56 11.41
CA ILE A 284 36.01 -0.74 9.96
C ILE A 284 37.02 -1.80 9.50
N LYS A 285 36.50 -2.91 8.98
CA LYS A 285 37.25 -4.06 8.47
C LYS A 285 37.07 -4.12 6.96
N VAL A 286 38.16 -4.22 6.20
CA VAL A 286 38.10 -4.23 4.73
C VAL A 286 38.80 -5.47 4.16
N VAL A 287 38.13 -6.15 3.23
CA VAL A 287 38.69 -7.22 2.40
C VAL A 287 38.83 -6.72 0.97
N PHE A 288 40.04 -6.76 0.42
CA PHE A 288 40.29 -6.45 -0.98
C PHE A 288 40.32 -7.73 -1.80
N ARG A 289 39.24 -7.99 -2.56
CA ARG A 289 39.16 -9.18 -3.43
C ARG A 289 40.08 -9.01 -4.64
N LYS A 290 40.68 -10.13 -5.07
CA LYS A 290 41.60 -10.16 -6.23
C LYS A 290 40.88 -10.26 -7.57
N LYS A 291 39.61 -10.69 -7.56
CA LYS A 291 38.78 -10.92 -8.74
C LYS A 291 37.36 -10.51 -8.41
N ASN A 292 36.69 -9.90 -9.38
CA ASN A 292 35.27 -9.57 -9.29
C ASN A 292 34.45 -10.86 -9.20
N GLY A 293 33.73 -11.04 -8.09
CA GLY A 293 32.85 -12.17 -7.81
C GLY A 293 31.37 -11.80 -7.80
N HIS A 294 31.04 -10.56 -8.14
CA HIS A 294 29.70 -9.98 -8.03
C HIS A 294 29.17 -9.97 -6.59
N ILE A 295 27.93 -9.52 -6.44
CA ILE A 295 27.35 -9.14 -5.15
C ILE A 295 27.32 -10.29 -4.14
N SER A 296 26.94 -11.52 -4.52
CA SER A 296 26.84 -12.64 -3.59
C SER A 296 28.19 -13.01 -2.96
N GLU A 297 29.23 -13.18 -3.77
CA GLU A 297 30.56 -13.52 -3.25
C GLU A 297 31.20 -12.35 -2.50
N THR A 298 30.90 -11.12 -2.89
CA THR A 298 31.38 -9.92 -2.19
C THR A 298 30.74 -9.81 -0.81
N SER A 299 29.42 -9.99 -0.72
CA SER A 299 28.71 -10.04 0.55
C SER A 299 29.20 -11.18 1.44
N ASN A 300 29.51 -12.35 0.86
CA ASN A 300 30.12 -13.46 1.62
C ASN A 300 31.52 -13.10 2.15
N SER A 301 32.37 -12.41 1.39
CA SER A 301 33.68 -11.95 1.90
C SER A 301 33.56 -10.91 3.01
N SER A 302 32.55 -10.04 2.95
CA SER A 302 32.20 -9.16 4.08
C SER A 302 31.71 -9.96 5.29
N LEU A 303 30.90 -10.99 5.08
CA LEU A 303 30.38 -11.87 6.14
C LEU A 303 31.49 -12.68 6.82
N GLU A 304 32.50 -13.13 6.07
CA GLU A 304 33.64 -13.90 6.61
C GLU A 304 34.44 -13.15 7.69
N VAL A 305 34.47 -11.81 7.64
CA VAL A 305 35.15 -10.96 8.63
C VAL A 305 34.21 -10.41 9.70
N ALA A 306 32.92 -10.76 9.65
CA ALA A 306 31.91 -10.35 10.61
C ALA A 306 31.97 -11.19 11.89
N GLU A 307 31.97 -10.52 13.04
CA GLU A 307 31.99 -11.10 14.38
C GLU A 307 30.68 -10.88 15.15
N GLY A 308 29.85 -9.95 14.69
CA GLY A 308 28.58 -9.57 15.31
C GLY A 308 27.57 -10.71 15.39
N GLU A 309 26.70 -10.68 16.39
CA GLU A 309 25.63 -11.68 16.51
C GLU A 309 24.57 -11.49 15.42
N TYR A 310 24.41 -10.25 14.96
CA TYR A 310 23.51 -9.87 13.89
C TYR A 310 24.30 -9.23 12.76
N ILE A 311 23.84 -9.48 11.53
CA ILE A 311 24.29 -8.76 10.35
C ILE A 311 23.24 -7.78 9.88
N ALA A 312 23.67 -6.62 9.40
CA ALA A 312 22.83 -5.58 8.79
C ALA A 312 23.27 -5.35 7.35
N LEU A 313 22.35 -5.34 6.38
CA LEU A 313 22.69 -5.19 4.97
C LEU A 313 22.63 -3.72 4.53
N LEU A 314 23.70 -3.22 3.90
CA LEU A 314 23.81 -1.86 3.39
C LEU A 314 24.49 -1.84 2.02
N ASP A 315 23.91 -1.09 1.07
CA ASP A 315 24.52 -0.84 -0.22
C ASP A 315 25.51 0.35 -0.16
N HIS A 316 26.59 0.24 -0.93
CA HIS A 316 27.73 1.18 -0.96
C HIS A 316 27.44 2.62 -1.39
N ASP A 317 26.25 2.90 -1.92
CA ASP A 317 25.78 4.22 -2.29
C ASP A 317 24.62 4.71 -1.41
N ASP A 318 24.13 3.92 -0.48
CA ASP A 318 22.98 4.24 0.38
C ASP A 318 23.39 4.75 1.76
N GLU A 319 22.42 5.26 2.53
CA GLU A 319 22.64 5.85 3.86
C GLU A 319 21.67 5.26 4.89
N LEU A 320 22.17 5.05 6.11
CA LEU A 320 21.34 4.76 7.28
C LEU A 320 20.94 6.05 8.02
N THR A 321 19.76 6.04 8.65
CA THR A 321 19.42 7.06 9.65
C THR A 321 20.29 6.92 10.90
N LEU A 322 20.53 8.02 11.63
CA LEU A 322 21.41 8.04 12.81
C LEU A 322 20.98 7.07 13.92
N ASP A 323 19.69 6.78 14.02
CA ASP A 323 19.06 5.91 15.01
C ASP A 323 18.79 4.48 14.51
N ALA A 324 19.18 4.13 13.27
CA ALA A 324 18.89 2.83 12.65
C ALA A 324 19.32 1.65 13.53
N LEU A 325 20.59 1.60 13.93
CA LEU A 325 21.10 0.49 14.77
C LEU A 325 20.55 0.54 16.20
N TYR A 326 20.19 1.72 16.70
CA TYR A 326 19.54 1.85 18.01
C TYR A 326 18.14 1.23 18.01
N GLU A 327 17.32 1.51 17.00
CA GLU A 327 15.96 0.96 16.91
C GLU A 327 15.98 -0.56 16.71
N VAL A 328 16.94 -1.09 15.95
CA VAL A 328 17.18 -2.54 15.83
C VAL A 328 17.48 -3.16 17.20
N VAL A 329 18.44 -2.60 17.95
CA VAL A 329 18.83 -3.16 19.25
C VAL A 329 17.74 -2.96 20.30
N LYS A 330 16.98 -1.85 20.22
CA LYS A 330 15.79 -1.65 21.03
C LYS A 330 14.79 -2.77 20.84
N LEU A 331 14.50 -3.14 19.59
CA LEU A 331 13.62 -4.26 19.28
C LEU A 331 14.18 -5.58 19.82
N ILE A 332 15.47 -5.84 19.65
CA ILE A 332 16.11 -7.07 20.17
C ILE A 332 16.07 -7.14 21.71
N ASN A 333 16.07 -6.01 22.41
CA ASN A 333 15.87 -6.01 23.88
C ASN A 333 14.44 -6.37 24.28
N GLU A 334 13.46 -6.09 23.42
CA GLU A 334 12.05 -6.45 23.63
C GLU A 334 11.75 -7.89 23.19
N TYR A 335 12.37 -8.32 22.09
CA TYR A 335 12.24 -9.64 21.46
C TYR A 335 13.63 -10.27 21.23
N PRO A 336 14.29 -10.83 22.27
CA PRO A 336 15.63 -11.41 22.14
C PRO A 336 15.73 -12.56 21.14
N GLU A 337 14.61 -13.23 20.86
CA GLU A 337 14.47 -14.28 19.87
C GLU A 337 14.45 -13.78 18.42
N ALA A 338 14.35 -12.47 18.18
CA ALA A 338 14.28 -11.92 16.82
C ALA A 338 15.42 -12.44 15.93
N ASP A 339 15.04 -13.07 14.82
CA ASP A 339 15.96 -13.70 13.86
C ASP A 339 16.09 -12.89 12.57
N MET A 340 15.00 -12.22 12.18
CA MET A 340 14.95 -11.33 11.03
C MET A 340 14.21 -10.06 11.41
N ILE A 341 14.80 -8.91 11.11
CA ILE A 341 14.22 -7.59 11.34
C ILE A 341 14.31 -6.81 10.03
N TYR A 342 13.24 -6.12 9.68
CA TYR A 342 13.26 -5.18 8.56
C TYR A 342 12.58 -3.86 8.94
N SER A 343 12.90 -2.80 8.20
CA SER A 343 12.38 -1.45 8.46
C SER A 343 11.76 -0.83 7.22
N ASP A 344 11.07 0.29 7.38
CA ASP A 344 10.64 1.10 6.25
C ASP A 344 11.84 1.82 5.60
N GLU A 345 11.69 2.21 4.35
CA GLU A 345 12.73 2.91 3.59
C GLU A 345 12.13 4.06 2.79
N ASP A 346 12.97 5.02 2.42
CA ASP A 346 12.63 6.00 1.40
C ASP A 346 13.76 6.11 0.38
N LYS A 347 13.63 7.07 -0.54
CA LYS A 347 14.65 7.37 -1.54
C LYS A 347 15.28 8.72 -1.28
N ILE A 348 16.57 8.84 -1.57
CA ILE A 348 17.31 10.09 -1.50
C ILE A 348 17.92 10.45 -2.86
N GLY A 349 17.63 11.67 -3.32
CA GLY A 349 18.18 12.20 -4.56
C GLY A 349 19.67 12.53 -4.45
N MET A 350 20.32 12.78 -5.59
CA MET A 350 21.69 13.31 -5.63
C MET A 350 21.82 14.69 -4.96
N ASP A 351 20.72 15.42 -4.84
CA ASP A 351 20.63 16.72 -4.13
C ASP A 351 20.41 16.57 -2.62
N GLY A 352 20.34 15.33 -2.11
CA GLY A 352 20.08 15.04 -0.70
C GLY A 352 18.60 15.16 -0.30
N ILE A 353 17.69 15.41 -1.25
CA ILE A 353 16.26 15.53 -0.94
C ILE A 353 15.64 14.13 -0.88
N ARG A 354 14.96 13.81 0.23
CA ARG A 354 14.27 12.55 0.41
C ARG A 354 12.88 12.54 -0.24
N HIS A 355 12.45 11.40 -0.77
CA HIS A 355 11.18 11.23 -1.45
C HIS A 355 10.72 9.77 -1.53
N SER A 356 9.50 9.53 -1.99
CA SER A 356 8.96 8.19 -2.28
C SER A 356 9.09 7.18 -1.11
N PRO A 357 8.54 7.49 0.08
CA PRO A 357 8.60 6.57 1.21
C PRO A 357 7.85 5.28 0.90
N PHE A 358 8.46 4.15 1.24
CA PHE A 358 7.84 2.84 1.29
C PHE A 358 7.56 2.47 2.74
N PHE A 359 6.33 2.77 3.16
CA PHE A 359 5.75 2.36 4.44
C PHE A 359 5.22 0.94 4.28
N LYS A 360 6.00 -0.03 4.75
CA LYS A 360 5.79 -1.46 4.52
C LYS A 360 4.73 -2.02 5.49
N PRO A 361 3.99 -3.06 5.12
CA PRO A 361 3.20 -3.83 6.09
C PRO A 361 4.13 -4.65 7.00
N ASP A 362 3.57 -5.17 8.09
CA ASP A 362 4.20 -6.22 8.88
C ASP A 362 4.27 -7.55 8.10
N TRP A 363 4.80 -8.60 8.73
CA TRP A 363 5.16 -9.85 8.07
C TRP A 363 4.02 -10.48 7.25
N SER A 364 4.25 -10.65 5.95
CA SER A 364 3.30 -11.17 4.98
C SER A 364 3.99 -12.20 4.08
N PRO A 365 3.90 -13.51 4.40
CA PRO A 365 4.57 -14.56 3.63
C PRO A 365 4.12 -14.63 2.18
N ASP A 366 2.85 -14.33 1.90
CA ASP A 366 2.31 -14.29 0.53
C ASP A 366 2.84 -13.09 -0.27
N LEU A 367 3.02 -11.95 0.39
CA LEU A 367 3.61 -10.78 -0.24
C LEU A 367 5.09 -11.00 -0.57
N LEU A 368 5.82 -11.67 0.33
CA LEU A 368 7.22 -12.04 0.07
C LEU A 368 7.34 -12.94 -1.16
N LEU A 369 6.46 -13.92 -1.34
CA LEU A 369 6.47 -14.76 -2.56
C LEU A 369 6.15 -13.98 -3.84
N THR A 370 5.48 -12.83 -3.73
CA THR A 370 5.23 -11.95 -4.87
C THR A 370 6.45 -11.10 -5.21
N HIS A 371 7.09 -10.47 -4.21
CA HIS A 371 8.30 -9.67 -4.41
C HIS A 371 9.05 -9.45 -3.08
N MET A 372 10.32 -9.06 -3.18
CA MET A 372 11.16 -8.71 -2.04
C MET A 372 10.73 -7.38 -1.42
N TYR A 373 9.65 -7.36 -0.63
CA TYR A 373 9.12 -6.13 -0.04
C TYR A 373 9.85 -5.71 1.25
N THR A 374 10.54 -6.62 1.93
CA THR A 374 11.25 -6.32 3.20
C THR A 374 12.50 -5.48 2.97
N CYS A 375 13.12 -5.59 1.79
CA CYS A 375 14.24 -4.77 1.30
C CYS A 375 15.32 -4.48 2.38
N HIS A 376 15.83 -3.24 2.37
CA HIS A 376 16.73 -2.71 3.37
C HIS A 376 15.98 -1.72 4.28
N LEU A 377 16.41 -1.44 5.49
CA LEU A 377 17.45 -2.11 6.25
C LEU A 377 16.96 -3.49 6.70
N GLY A 378 17.57 -4.55 6.17
CA GLY A 378 17.35 -5.93 6.57
C GLY A 378 18.45 -6.36 7.54
N VAL A 379 18.06 -6.86 8.71
CA VAL A 379 18.95 -7.35 9.76
C VAL A 379 18.62 -8.80 10.07
N TYR A 380 19.64 -9.64 10.15
CA TYR A 380 19.50 -11.09 10.29
C TYR A 380 20.41 -11.59 11.40
N ARG A 381 19.95 -12.57 12.19
CA ARG A 381 20.83 -13.29 13.12
C ARG A 381 21.89 -14.02 12.32
N ARG A 382 23.17 -13.74 12.58
CA ARG A 382 24.30 -14.25 11.78
C ARG A 382 24.33 -15.77 11.75
N SER A 383 24.10 -16.42 12.90
CA SER A 383 24.08 -17.88 12.99
C SER A 383 23.04 -18.51 12.07
N LEU A 384 21.91 -17.85 11.84
CA LEU A 384 20.88 -18.34 10.93
C LEU A 384 21.27 -18.14 9.47
N VAL A 385 21.91 -17.01 9.14
CA VAL A 385 22.47 -16.75 7.80
C VAL A 385 23.51 -17.82 7.44
N GLU A 386 24.42 -18.14 8.36
CA GLU A 386 25.41 -19.21 8.19
C GLU A 386 24.74 -20.58 8.04
N HIS A 387 23.72 -20.86 8.86
CA HIS A 387 22.97 -22.11 8.80
C HIS A 387 22.30 -22.36 7.44
N VAL A 388 21.73 -21.31 6.82
CA VAL A 388 21.10 -21.42 5.49
C VAL A 388 22.09 -21.34 4.33
N GLY A 389 23.40 -21.26 4.60
CA GLY A 389 24.46 -21.26 3.59
C GLY A 389 24.80 -19.89 2.98
N SER A 390 24.60 -18.80 3.73
CA SER A 390 25.00 -17.44 3.36
C SER A 390 24.38 -16.94 2.03
N PHE A 391 25.05 -16.04 1.29
CA PHE A 391 24.56 -15.52 0.01
C PHE A 391 24.90 -16.51 -1.12
N ARG A 392 23.88 -16.89 -1.89
CA ARG A 392 24.01 -17.91 -2.93
C ARG A 392 24.46 -17.31 -4.26
N LYS A 393 25.33 -18.03 -4.98
CA LYS A 393 25.69 -17.73 -6.37
C LYS A 393 24.59 -18.11 -7.35
N GLY A 394 24.51 -17.40 -8.48
CA GLY A 394 23.54 -17.63 -9.55
C GLY A 394 22.20 -16.91 -9.36
N VAL A 395 22.06 -16.15 -8.27
CA VAL A 395 20.92 -15.26 -7.99
C VAL A 395 21.37 -13.81 -7.78
N GLU A 396 22.52 -13.44 -8.34
CA GLU A 396 23.06 -12.08 -8.25
C GLU A 396 22.03 -11.06 -8.75
N GLY A 397 21.83 -9.99 -7.97
CA GLY A 397 20.78 -9.00 -8.19
C GLY A 397 19.45 -9.32 -7.50
N SER A 398 19.30 -10.50 -6.91
CA SER A 398 18.18 -10.90 -6.04
C SER A 398 18.67 -11.77 -4.87
N GLN A 399 19.95 -11.66 -4.53
CA GLN A 399 20.58 -12.43 -3.46
C GLN A 399 19.92 -12.20 -2.09
N ASP A 400 19.46 -10.98 -1.81
CA ASP A 400 18.78 -10.66 -0.55
C ASP A 400 17.38 -11.26 -0.51
N PHE A 401 16.72 -11.35 -1.67
CA PHE A 401 15.43 -12.01 -1.79
C PHE A 401 15.55 -13.52 -1.57
N ASP A 402 16.54 -14.15 -2.20
CA ASP A 402 16.85 -15.57 -1.98
C ASP A 402 17.21 -15.85 -0.52
N LEU A 403 18.01 -14.98 0.12
CA LEU A 403 18.35 -15.10 1.52
C LEU A 403 17.10 -14.99 2.41
N ALA A 404 16.28 -13.96 2.23
CA ALA A 404 15.05 -13.77 3.01
C ALA A 404 14.09 -14.96 2.86
N LEU A 405 13.91 -15.51 1.66
CA LEU A 405 13.10 -16.71 1.44
C LEU A 405 13.62 -17.91 2.22
N ARG A 406 14.94 -18.14 2.24
CA ARG A 406 15.58 -19.24 3.00
C ARG A 406 15.53 -19.03 4.51
N ILE A 407 15.76 -17.81 4.99
CA ILE A 407 15.68 -17.49 6.42
C ILE A 407 14.26 -17.72 6.96
N THR A 408 13.26 -17.26 6.23
CA THR A 408 11.84 -17.35 6.64
C THR A 408 11.29 -18.79 6.60
N GLU A 409 12.03 -19.73 5.99
CA GLU A 409 11.75 -21.17 6.08
C GLU A 409 12.20 -21.79 7.42
N GLN A 410 13.11 -21.12 8.14
CA GLN A 410 13.72 -21.64 9.37
C GLN A 410 13.18 -20.99 10.66
N THR A 411 12.45 -19.87 10.55
CA THR A 411 11.98 -19.10 11.71
C THR A 411 10.67 -18.39 11.45
N SER A 412 9.89 -18.19 12.52
CA SER A 412 8.75 -17.28 12.56
C SER A 412 9.03 -16.01 13.37
N HIS A 413 10.25 -15.83 13.89
CA HIS A 413 10.67 -14.68 14.69
C HIS A 413 11.11 -13.51 13.79
N ILE A 414 10.16 -13.02 13.00
CA ILE A 414 10.33 -11.97 11.99
C ILE A 414 9.61 -10.72 12.45
N TYR A 415 10.29 -9.58 12.47
CA TYR A 415 9.75 -8.34 13.03
C TYR A 415 9.95 -7.15 12.10
N HIS A 416 8.95 -6.28 12.06
CA HIS A 416 8.99 -5.01 11.34
C HIS A 416 9.18 -3.83 12.29
N ILE A 417 10.06 -2.90 11.93
CA ILE A 417 10.16 -1.58 12.55
C ILE A 417 9.50 -0.55 11.60
N PRO A 418 8.31 0.00 11.92
CA PRO A 418 7.59 0.94 11.05
C PRO A 418 8.18 2.36 11.13
N LYS A 419 9.49 2.47 10.88
CA LYS A 419 10.29 3.69 10.81
C LYS A 419 11.14 3.65 9.56
N ILE A 420 11.29 4.81 8.91
CA ILE A 420 12.24 4.99 7.82
C ILE A 420 13.64 4.94 8.43
N LEU A 421 14.35 3.81 8.31
CA LEU A 421 15.71 3.66 8.84
C LEU A 421 16.78 3.58 7.75
N TYR A 422 16.36 3.53 6.49
CA TYR A 422 17.20 3.37 5.31
C TYR A 422 16.84 4.37 4.20
N HIS A 423 17.86 4.93 3.56
CA HIS A 423 17.73 5.88 2.46
C HIS A 423 18.39 5.31 1.20
N TRP A 424 17.56 4.89 0.24
CA TRP A 424 18.03 4.38 -1.04
C TRP A 424 18.35 5.53 -2.00
N ARG A 425 19.62 5.68 -2.38
CA ARG A 425 20.04 6.68 -3.35
C ARG A 425 19.57 6.39 -4.76
N THR A 426 19.00 7.40 -5.41
CA THR A 426 18.62 7.32 -6.82
C THR A 426 19.73 7.86 -7.72
N ILE A 427 20.57 6.98 -8.28
CA ILE A 427 21.60 7.34 -9.27
C ILE A 427 21.32 6.76 -10.69
N PRO A 428 21.74 7.46 -11.78
CA PRO A 428 21.47 7.03 -13.16
C PRO A 428 22.05 5.65 -13.53
N GLU A 429 23.14 5.23 -12.88
CA GLU A 429 23.84 3.97 -13.15
C GLU A 429 23.39 2.80 -12.24
N SER A 430 22.53 3.04 -11.25
CA SER A 430 22.02 1.99 -10.37
C SER A 430 21.17 0.96 -11.15
N THR A 431 21.10 -0.25 -10.64
CA THR A 431 20.31 -1.40 -11.13
C THR A 431 18.86 -1.02 -11.50
N ALA A 432 18.32 0.05 -10.88
CA ALA A 432 17.02 0.65 -11.17
C ALA A 432 16.85 1.27 -12.59
N SER A 433 17.93 1.49 -13.33
CA SER A 433 17.95 2.35 -14.53
C SER A 433 18.10 1.59 -15.85
N GLY A 434 18.90 0.52 -15.90
CA GLY A 434 19.24 -0.17 -17.15
C GLY A 434 18.18 -1.17 -17.64
N SER A 435 17.89 -1.21 -18.95
CA SER A 435 17.04 -2.25 -19.54
C SER A 435 17.68 -3.65 -19.48
N GLY A 436 19.01 -3.74 -19.52
CA GLY A 436 19.74 -5.01 -19.29
C GLY A 436 19.80 -5.42 -17.82
N ALA A 437 19.82 -4.45 -16.90
CA ALA A 437 19.83 -4.71 -15.45
C ALA A 437 18.49 -5.28 -14.94
N LYS A 438 17.39 -4.93 -15.62
CA LYS A 438 16.04 -5.41 -15.32
C LYS A 438 15.81 -6.89 -15.65
N ASN A 439 16.47 -7.42 -16.67
CA ASN A 439 16.24 -8.81 -17.07
C ASN A 439 16.96 -9.78 -16.13
N TYR A 440 18.23 -9.53 -15.78
CA TYR A 440 18.97 -10.47 -14.94
C TYR A 440 18.43 -10.51 -13.50
N THR A 441 18.12 -9.35 -12.90
CA THR A 441 17.49 -9.29 -11.56
C THR A 441 16.14 -9.99 -11.55
N HIS A 442 15.34 -9.85 -12.61
CA HIS A 442 14.05 -10.52 -12.71
C HIS A 442 14.17 -12.04 -12.77
N PHE A 443 15.07 -12.58 -13.60
CA PHE A 443 15.27 -14.03 -13.68
C PHE A 443 15.93 -14.60 -12.42
N ALA A 444 16.81 -13.83 -11.76
CA ALA A 444 17.39 -14.21 -10.47
C ALA A 444 16.29 -14.31 -9.39
N GLY A 445 15.39 -13.32 -9.31
CA GLY A 445 14.25 -13.37 -8.38
C GLY A 445 13.26 -14.48 -8.72
N LEU A 446 12.99 -14.75 -10.00
CA LEU A 446 12.14 -15.87 -10.43
C LEU A 446 12.74 -17.19 -9.95
N THR A 447 14.05 -17.36 -10.15
CA THR A 447 14.80 -18.54 -9.68
C THR A 447 14.70 -18.68 -8.16
N ALA A 448 14.84 -17.58 -7.40
CA ALA A 448 14.72 -17.59 -5.95
C ALA A 448 13.33 -18.07 -5.48
N VAL A 449 12.25 -17.60 -6.10
CA VAL A 449 10.87 -18.02 -5.78
C VAL A 449 10.64 -19.49 -6.16
N GLN A 450 11.07 -19.92 -7.35
CA GLN A 450 10.95 -21.32 -7.79
C GLN A 450 11.72 -22.28 -6.85
N ASP A 451 12.93 -21.90 -6.46
CA ASP A 451 13.71 -22.68 -5.51
C ASP A 451 13.05 -22.71 -4.12
N ALA A 452 12.42 -21.60 -3.68
CA ALA A 452 11.67 -21.55 -2.43
C ALA A 452 10.42 -22.45 -2.47
N MET A 453 9.67 -22.44 -3.57
CA MET A 453 8.55 -23.37 -3.75
C MET A 453 9.00 -24.83 -3.65
N LYS A 454 10.12 -25.17 -4.30
CA LYS A 454 10.70 -26.51 -4.22
C LYS A 454 11.09 -26.89 -2.79
N ARG A 455 11.77 -26.01 -2.04
CA ARG A 455 12.18 -26.26 -0.65
C ARG A 455 10.98 -26.38 0.30
N ARG A 456 9.93 -25.60 0.06
CA ARG A 456 8.68 -25.60 0.84
C ARG A 456 7.70 -26.70 0.42
N ASN A 457 8.07 -27.54 -0.55
CA ASN A 457 7.20 -28.57 -1.14
C ASN A 457 5.85 -28.00 -1.62
N ILE A 458 5.85 -26.78 -2.17
CA ILE A 458 4.66 -26.16 -2.73
C ILE A 458 4.42 -26.75 -4.11
N ASN A 459 3.28 -27.42 -4.26
CA ASN A 459 2.83 -27.91 -5.55
C ASN A 459 2.13 -26.80 -6.34
N GLY A 460 2.82 -26.29 -7.36
CA GLY A 460 2.36 -25.12 -8.08
C GLY A 460 3.33 -24.67 -9.15
N TRP A 461 3.09 -23.48 -9.70
CA TRP A 461 3.97 -22.82 -10.66
C TRP A 461 4.02 -21.31 -10.43
N VAL A 462 5.04 -20.66 -11.00
CA VAL A 462 5.24 -19.21 -10.87
C VAL A 462 4.94 -18.54 -12.21
N GLU A 463 4.07 -17.55 -12.20
CA GLU A 463 3.79 -16.65 -13.32
C GLU A 463 4.63 -15.37 -13.20
N GLU A 464 5.28 -14.98 -14.29
CA GLU A 464 5.87 -13.65 -14.46
C GLU A 464 4.76 -12.63 -14.77
N LEU A 465 4.78 -11.47 -14.11
CA LEU A 465 3.76 -10.43 -14.37
C LEU A 465 4.20 -9.48 -15.50
N ASP A 466 3.48 -9.55 -16.61
CA ASP A 466 3.72 -8.71 -17.78
C ASP A 466 3.78 -7.22 -17.44
N GLY A 467 4.90 -6.58 -17.77
CA GLY A 467 5.12 -5.15 -17.52
C GLY A 467 5.56 -4.79 -16.10
N TYR A 468 5.67 -5.77 -15.20
CA TYR A 468 6.04 -5.62 -13.79
C TYR A 468 7.23 -6.54 -13.43
N SER A 469 8.44 -6.11 -13.81
CA SER A 469 9.68 -6.79 -13.44
C SER A 469 9.85 -6.86 -11.92
N ASN A 470 10.32 -8.01 -11.45
CA ASN A 470 10.53 -8.40 -10.06
C ASN A 470 9.24 -8.59 -9.24
N PHE A 471 8.11 -8.77 -9.92
CA PHE A 471 6.87 -9.26 -9.34
C PHE A 471 6.51 -10.61 -9.95
N TYR A 472 6.07 -11.52 -9.08
CA TYR A 472 5.75 -12.90 -9.41
C TYR A 472 4.39 -13.25 -8.84
N ARG A 473 3.75 -14.27 -9.40
CA ARG A 473 2.52 -14.84 -8.84
C ARG A 473 2.68 -16.34 -8.71
N VAL A 474 2.54 -16.84 -7.49
CA VAL A 474 2.52 -18.27 -7.22
C VAL A 474 1.10 -18.78 -7.39
N HIS A 475 0.94 -19.78 -8.23
CA HIS A 475 -0.28 -20.56 -8.44
C HIS A 475 -0.16 -21.90 -7.75
N TYR A 476 -1.25 -22.37 -7.14
CA TYR A 476 -1.28 -23.64 -6.41
C TYR A 476 -2.12 -24.64 -7.20
N ASN A 477 -1.56 -25.83 -7.47
CA ASN A 477 -2.26 -26.87 -8.19
C ASN A 477 -3.34 -27.51 -7.29
N VAL A 478 -4.52 -27.79 -7.87
CA VAL A 478 -5.61 -28.46 -7.17
C VAL A 478 -5.54 -29.97 -7.45
N GLU A 479 -5.07 -30.76 -6.48
CA GLU A 479 -4.89 -32.22 -6.67
C GLU A 479 -6.14 -33.04 -6.29
N SER A 480 -6.80 -32.72 -5.18
CA SER A 480 -7.94 -33.50 -4.66
C SER A 480 -9.27 -33.17 -5.33
N ASN A 481 -9.33 -32.10 -6.12
CA ASN A 481 -10.57 -31.55 -6.69
C ASN A 481 -11.70 -31.50 -5.64
N PRO A 482 -11.48 -30.87 -4.46
CA PRO A 482 -12.41 -30.91 -3.34
C PRO A 482 -13.77 -30.31 -3.70
N MET A 483 -14.84 -30.84 -3.11
CA MET A 483 -16.18 -30.27 -3.35
C MET A 483 -16.27 -28.86 -2.75
N VAL A 484 -16.75 -27.89 -3.55
CA VAL A 484 -17.05 -26.52 -3.10
C VAL A 484 -18.56 -26.33 -2.96
N SER A 485 -19.03 -25.94 -1.78
CA SER A 485 -20.41 -25.49 -1.58
C SER A 485 -20.50 -23.98 -1.71
N ILE A 486 -21.16 -23.51 -2.77
CA ILE A 486 -21.34 -22.09 -3.08
C ILE A 486 -22.67 -21.63 -2.50
N ILE A 487 -22.63 -20.76 -1.49
CA ILE A 487 -23.80 -20.29 -0.75
C ILE A 487 -24.17 -18.89 -1.22
N ILE A 488 -25.41 -18.72 -1.70
CA ILE A 488 -25.92 -17.48 -2.30
C ILE A 488 -27.24 -17.09 -1.61
N PRO A 489 -27.20 -16.19 -0.60
CA PRO A 489 -28.42 -15.60 -0.05
C PRO A 489 -29.11 -14.68 -1.05
N THR A 490 -30.44 -14.75 -1.11
CA THR A 490 -31.22 -13.94 -2.05
C THR A 490 -32.62 -13.60 -1.51
N LYS A 491 -33.20 -12.53 -2.04
CA LYS A 491 -34.61 -12.18 -1.91
C LYS A 491 -35.01 -11.36 -3.12
N ASP A 492 -35.89 -11.91 -3.95
CA ASP A 492 -36.41 -11.30 -5.18
C ASP A 492 -35.31 -10.81 -6.15
N ASN A 493 -35.70 -10.01 -7.17
CA ASN A 493 -34.79 -9.49 -8.19
C ASN A 493 -34.07 -10.61 -8.98
N HIS A 494 -34.90 -11.50 -9.56
CA HIS A 494 -34.47 -12.66 -10.34
C HIS A 494 -33.38 -12.34 -11.38
N LYS A 495 -33.34 -11.12 -11.95
CA LYS A 495 -32.34 -10.73 -12.97
C LYS A 495 -30.91 -10.74 -12.45
N LEU A 496 -30.68 -10.29 -11.21
CA LEU A 496 -29.34 -10.32 -10.61
C LEU A 496 -28.91 -11.76 -10.34
N LEU A 497 -29.79 -12.55 -9.71
CA LEU A 497 -29.50 -13.94 -9.40
C LEU A 497 -29.29 -14.77 -10.66
N SER A 498 -30.14 -14.60 -11.68
CA SER A 498 -30.01 -15.25 -12.99
C SER A 498 -28.65 -14.93 -13.61
N SER A 499 -28.25 -13.65 -13.65
CA SER A 499 -26.93 -13.26 -14.16
C SER A 499 -25.78 -13.88 -13.36
N CYS A 500 -25.93 -14.01 -12.04
CA CYS A 500 -24.95 -14.64 -11.17
C CYS A 500 -24.81 -16.12 -11.51
N LEU A 501 -25.92 -16.87 -11.48
CA LEU A 501 -25.99 -18.31 -11.74
C LEU A 501 -25.50 -18.64 -13.16
N SER A 502 -25.96 -17.94 -14.19
CA SER A 502 -25.49 -18.14 -15.58
C SER A 502 -23.99 -17.89 -15.69
N SER A 503 -23.47 -16.79 -15.14
CA SER A 503 -22.02 -16.54 -15.20
C SER A 503 -21.21 -17.60 -14.45
N LEU A 504 -21.75 -18.10 -13.33
CA LEU A 504 -21.11 -19.13 -12.54
C LEU A 504 -21.07 -20.48 -13.26
N THR A 505 -22.14 -20.88 -13.96
CA THR A 505 -22.22 -22.18 -14.64
C THR A 505 -21.57 -22.16 -16.03
N GLU A 506 -21.67 -21.06 -16.77
CA GLU A 506 -21.16 -20.96 -18.14
C GLU A 506 -19.65 -20.71 -18.22
N ILE A 507 -19.07 -19.99 -17.25
CA ILE A 507 -17.68 -19.53 -17.32
C ILE A 507 -16.75 -20.38 -16.44
N THR A 508 -17.22 -20.86 -15.29
CA THR A 508 -16.36 -21.57 -14.32
C THR A 508 -15.91 -22.92 -14.85
N LYS A 509 -14.59 -23.13 -14.96
CA LYS A 509 -14.00 -24.41 -15.39
C LYS A 509 -13.92 -25.47 -14.30
N TYR A 510 -13.80 -25.05 -13.04
CA TYR A 510 -13.79 -25.98 -11.91
C TYR A 510 -15.12 -26.70 -11.83
N SER A 511 -15.12 -28.04 -11.74
CA SER A 511 -16.34 -28.84 -11.95
C SER A 511 -16.99 -29.38 -10.68
N ASN A 512 -16.23 -29.53 -9.60
CA ASN A 512 -16.72 -30.17 -8.38
C ASN A 512 -17.30 -29.15 -7.40
N TYR A 513 -18.46 -28.61 -7.73
CA TYR A 513 -19.17 -27.67 -6.88
C TYR A 513 -20.68 -27.96 -6.84
N GLU A 514 -21.31 -27.53 -5.76
CA GLU A 514 -22.76 -27.38 -5.64
C GLU A 514 -23.12 -25.92 -5.37
N ILE A 515 -24.36 -25.54 -5.72
CA ILE A 515 -24.92 -24.22 -5.47
C ILE A 515 -26.06 -24.35 -4.48
N ILE A 516 -25.99 -23.59 -3.40
CA ILE A 516 -27.02 -23.49 -2.36
C ILE A 516 -27.58 -22.07 -2.39
N VAL A 517 -28.76 -21.91 -2.97
CA VAL A 517 -29.49 -20.65 -2.93
C VAL A 517 -30.31 -20.59 -1.64
N VAL A 518 -30.13 -19.53 -0.87
CA VAL A 518 -30.84 -19.29 0.39
C VAL A 518 -31.88 -18.20 0.16
N ASP A 519 -33.11 -18.61 -0.11
CA ASP A 519 -34.24 -17.72 -0.29
C ASP A 519 -34.71 -17.15 1.07
N ASN A 520 -34.58 -15.84 1.27
CA ASN A 520 -35.04 -15.14 2.47
C ASN A 520 -36.49 -14.64 2.34
N GLY A 521 -37.38 -15.50 1.87
CA GLY A 521 -38.80 -15.21 1.70
C GLY A 521 -39.04 -14.24 0.55
N SER A 522 -38.65 -14.64 -0.66
CA SER A 522 -39.05 -13.99 -1.93
C SER A 522 -40.57 -14.02 -2.10
N GLU A 523 -41.10 -13.06 -2.86
CA GLU A 523 -42.53 -12.87 -3.10
C GLU A 523 -42.86 -12.78 -4.59
N GLU A 524 -41.88 -12.52 -5.46
CA GLU A 524 -42.06 -12.37 -6.90
C GLU A 524 -42.14 -13.72 -7.63
N GLN A 525 -43.16 -13.89 -8.48
CA GLN A 525 -43.33 -15.11 -9.29
C GLN A 525 -42.12 -15.40 -10.18
N ASP A 526 -41.55 -14.37 -10.81
CA ASP A 526 -40.36 -14.51 -11.66
C ASP A 526 -39.16 -15.12 -10.91
N THR A 527 -39.08 -14.92 -9.58
CA THR A 527 -38.01 -15.50 -8.75
C THR A 527 -38.24 -16.99 -8.50
N PHE A 528 -39.48 -17.40 -8.27
CA PHE A 528 -39.82 -18.82 -8.14
C PHE A 528 -39.65 -19.57 -9.46
N ASP A 529 -40.05 -18.96 -10.58
CA ASP A 529 -39.86 -19.53 -11.91
C ASP A 529 -38.36 -19.76 -12.20
N LEU A 530 -37.51 -18.80 -11.80
CA LEU A 530 -36.05 -18.94 -11.88
C LEU A 530 -35.53 -20.11 -11.01
N PHE A 531 -36.04 -20.30 -9.80
CA PHE A 531 -35.62 -21.42 -8.95
C PHE A 531 -35.95 -22.77 -9.58
N ASP A 532 -37.13 -22.91 -10.17
CA ASP A 532 -37.54 -24.14 -10.84
C ASP A 532 -36.67 -24.40 -12.10
N GLU A 533 -36.37 -23.36 -12.88
CA GLU A 533 -35.46 -23.44 -14.05
C GLU A 533 -34.08 -24.00 -13.64
N TRP A 534 -33.44 -23.41 -12.62
CA TRP A 534 -32.10 -23.84 -12.20
C TRP A 534 -32.08 -25.18 -11.49
N LYS A 535 -33.17 -25.54 -10.81
CA LYS A 535 -33.34 -26.88 -10.25
C LYS A 535 -33.38 -27.94 -11.34
N ASP A 536 -34.08 -27.68 -12.44
CA ASP A 536 -34.13 -28.59 -13.60
C ASP A 536 -32.77 -28.64 -14.33
N GLU A 537 -32.09 -27.50 -14.49
CA GLU A 537 -30.79 -27.42 -15.18
C GLU A 537 -29.67 -28.15 -14.40
N LEU A 538 -29.58 -27.95 -13.09
CA LEU A 538 -28.45 -28.43 -12.29
C LEU A 538 -28.75 -29.70 -11.48
N ASN A 539 -30.01 -30.11 -11.38
CA ASN A 539 -30.45 -31.27 -10.61
C ASN A 539 -29.86 -31.27 -9.20
N ASP A 540 -29.19 -32.36 -8.78
CA ASP A 540 -28.63 -32.52 -7.44
C ASP A 540 -27.53 -31.51 -7.09
N ARG A 541 -26.98 -30.78 -8.08
CA ARG A 541 -26.00 -29.70 -7.84
C ARG A 541 -26.63 -28.38 -7.40
N PHE A 542 -27.95 -28.24 -7.47
CA PHE A 542 -28.65 -27.04 -7.00
C PHE A 542 -29.57 -27.38 -5.82
N LYS A 543 -29.39 -26.65 -4.73
CA LYS A 543 -30.20 -26.76 -3.52
C LYS A 543 -30.83 -25.41 -3.21
N LEU A 544 -32.15 -25.42 -3.04
CA LEU A 544 -32.90 -24.27 -2.56
C LEU A 544 -33.23 -24.47 -1.07
N ILE A 545 -32.90 -23.47 -0.25
CA ILE A 545 -33.27 -23.42 1.17
C ILE A 545 -34.09 -22.15 1.39
N THR A 546 -35.32 -22.28 1.89
CA THR A 546 -36.15 -21.13 2.21
C THR A 546 -36.13 -20.85 3.71
N ILE A 547 -35.77 -19.62 4.09
CA ILE A 547 -35.73 -19.14 5.47
C ILE A 547 -36.54 -17.84 5.55
N ASN A 548 -37.78 -17.98 6.02
CA ASN A 548 -38.69 -16.85 6.23
C ASN A 548 -38.38 -16.14 7.55
N SER A 549 -37.45 -15.20 7.52
CA SER A 549 -37.07 -14.37 8.68
C SER A 549 -36.76 -12.94 8.25
N SER A 550 -36.61 -12.03 9.21
CA SER A 550 -35.94 -10.75 8.93
C SER A 550 -34.54 -11.00 8.37
N PHE A 551 -34.10 -10.16 7.45
CA PHE A 551 -32.80 -10.32 6.80
C PHE A 551 -31.66 -10.22 7.82
N ASN A 552 -30.86 -11.28 7.88
CA ASN A 552 -29.62 -11.35 8.65
C ASN A 552 -28.64 -12.20 7.84
N PHE A 553 -27.65 -11.54 7.22
CA PHE A 553 -26.67 -12.20 6.35
C PHE A 553 -25.93 -13.32 7.08
N SER A 554 -25.47 -13.05 8.31
CA SER A 554 -24.76 -14.03 9.14
C SER A 554 -25.62 -15.26 9.42
N ALA A 555 -26.87 -15.07 9.85
CA ALA A 555 -27.75 -16.19 10.21
C ALA A 555 -28.14 -17.04 8.98
N LEU A 556 -28.40 -16.40 7.83
CA LEU A 556 -28.70 -17.10 6.58
C LEU A 556 -27.54 -17.98 6.13
N ASN A 557 -26.32 -17.44 6.15
CA ASN A 557 -25.12 -18.19 5.77
C ASN A 557 -24.81 -19.31 6.78
N ASN A 558 -24.88 -19.05 8.09
CA ASN A 558 -24.69 -20.07 9.13
C ASN A 558 -25.68 -21.22 8.99
N ALA A 559 -26.95 -20.93 8.69
CA ALA A 559 -27.96 -21.94 8.46
C ALA A 559 -27.65 -22.77 7.20
N ALA A 560 -27.27 -22.12 6.10
CA ALA A 560 -26.98 -22.78 4.84
C ALA A 560 -25.76 -23.71 4.89
N VAL A 561 -24.71 -23.36 5.65
CA VAL A 561 -23.52 -24.22 5.84
C VAL A 561 -23.89 -25.59 6.43
N LYS A 562 -24.97 -25.70 7.20
CA LYS A 562 -25.45 -26.99 7.75
C LYS A 562 -25.96 -27.95 6.65
N HIS A 563 -26.32 -27.42 5.48
CA HIS A 563 -26.79 -28.17 4.32
C HIS A 563 -25.71 -28.38 3.24
N ALA A 564 -24.57 -27.70 3.39
CA ALA A 564 -23.40 -27.87 2.55
C ALA A 564 -22.79 -29.27 2.72
N VAL A 565 -22.28 -29.83 1.63
CA VAL A 565 -21.50 -31.09 1.63
C VAL A 565 -20.05 -30.88 1.21
N GLY A 566 -19.70 -29.67 0.79
CA GLY A 566 -18.36 -29.29 0.38
C GLY A 566 -17.36 -29.27 1.53
N GLU A 567 -16.12 -29.63 1.20
CA GLU A 567 -14.95 -29.44 2.06
C GLU A 567 -14.59 -27.96 2.16
N LEU A 568 -14.86 -27.22 1.08
CA LEU A 568 -14.71 -25.77 1.00
C LEU A 568 -16.09 -25.11 0.93
N ILE A 569 -16.24 -24.00 1.65
CA ILE A 569 -17.41 -23.13 1.61
C ILE A 569 -17.02 -21.85 0.87
N LEU A 570 -17.82 -21.47 -0.12
CA LEU A 570 -17.73 -20.17 -0.78
C LEU A 570 -18.99 -19.36 -0.48
N PHE A 571 -18.84 -18.27 0.26
CA PHE A 571 -19.89 -17.26 0.40
C PHE A 571 -19.85 -16.31 -0.79
N LEU A 572 -20.99 -16.13 -1.46
CA LEU A 572 -21.09 -15.36 -2.69
C LEU A 572 -22.38 -14.53 -2.70
N ASN A 573 -22.28 -13.24 -2.97
CA ASN A 573 -23.47 -12.40 -3.13
C ASN A 573 -24.20 -12.72 -4.46
N ASN A 574 -25.53 -12.56 -4.47
CA ASN A 574 -26.36 -12.84 -5.63
C ASN A 574 -26.22 -11.84 -6.80
N ASP A 575 -25.42 -10.78 -6.63
CA ASP A 575 -25.14 -9.75 -7.63
C ASP A 575 -23.66 -9.72 -8.07
N ILE A 576 -22.96 -10.84 -7.83
CA ILE A 576 -21.64 -11.13 -8.40
C ILE A 576 -21.80 -11.72 -9.80
N GLN A 577 -20.91 -11.31 -10.69
CA GLN A 577 -20.76 -11.86 -12.03
C GLN A 577 -19.32 -12.35 -12.23
N VAL A 578 -19.20 -13.64 -12.57
CA VAL A 578 -17.93 -14.28 -12.94
C VAL A 578 -17.51 -13.80 -14.32
N ILE A 579 -16.20 -13.54 -14.50
CA ILE A 579 -15.63 -13.08 -15.77
C ILE A 579 -14.33 -13.78 -16.15
N GLU A 580 -13.84 -14.71 -15.32
CA GLU A 580 -12.59 -15.44 -15.53
C GLU A 580 -12.84 -16.93 -15.29
N GLU A 581 -12.35 -17.79 -16.18
CA GLU A 581 -12.70 -19.22 -16.17
C GLU A 581 -12.07 -20.01 -15.01
N ASN A 582 -10.85 -19.64 -14.60
CA ASN A 582 -10.06 -20.36 -13.60
C ASN A 582 -10.23 -19.84 -12.16
N TRP A 583 -11.03 -18.79 -11.97
CA TRP A 583 -11.19 -18.07 -10.70
C TRP A 583 -11.41 -19.01 -9.50
N LEU A 584 -12.30 -20.01 -9.66
CA LEU A 584 -12.65 -20.93 -8.59
C LEU A 584 -11.50 -21.90 -8.29
N SER A 585 -10.79 -22.40 -9.30
CA SER A 585 -9.61 -23.25 -9.12
C SER A 585 -8.50 -22.52 -8.36
N ASP A 586 -8.27 -21.24 -8.67
CA ASP A 586 -7.27 -20.42 -8.00
C ASP A 586 -7.63 -20.16 -6.53
N MET A 587 -8.92 -19.90 -6.24
CA MET A 587 -9.41 -19.80 -4.87
C MET A 587 -9.26 -21.12 -4.11
N VAL A 588 -9.62 -22.26 -4.73
CA VAL A 588 -9.48 -23.61 -4.14
C VAL A 588 -8.02 -23.91 -3.82
N GLY A 589 -7.11 -23.68 -4.78
CA GLY A 589 -5.68 -23.90 -4.58
C GLY A 589 -5.12 -23.08 -3.42
N SER A 590 -5.59 -21.84 -3.24
CA SER A 590 -5.19 -21.03 -2.09
C SER A 590 -5.86 -21.45 -0.77
N ALA A 591 -7.13 -21.85 -0.79
CA ALA A 591 -7.88 -22.20 0.42
C ALA A 591 -7.43 -23.54 1.04
N MET A 592 -6.91 -24.45 0.21
CA MET A 592 -6.40 -25.75 0.64
C MET A 592 -5.00 -25.68 1.28
N ARG A 593 -4.36 -24.52 1.30
CA ARG A 593 -3.06 -24.34 1.94
C ARG A 593 -3.19 -24.44 3.45
N GLU A 594 -2.18 -25.02 4.08
CA GLU A 594 -2.08 -24.99 5.54
C GLU A 594 -2.14 -23.55 6.06
N LYS A 595 -2.86 -23.37 7.17
CA LYS A 595 -2.99 -22.09 7.88
C LYS A 595 -3.66 -20.96 7.07
N VAL A 596 -4.46 -21.24 6.03
CA VAL A 596 -5.29 -20.23 5.36
C VAL A 596 -6.73 -20.30 5.91
N GLY A 597 -7.22 -19.18 6.44
CA GLY A 597 -8.56 -19.06 7.04
C GLY A 597 -9.58 -18.43 6.11
N ALA A 598 -9.17 -17.50 5.25
CA ALA A 598 -10.05 -16.91 4.24
C ALA A 598 -9.29 -16.59 2.95
N VAL A 599 -9.95 -16.78 1.81
CA VAL A 599 -9.47 -16.38 0.49
C VAL A 599 -10.48 -15.43 -0.14
N GLY A 600 -10.03 -14.21 -0.47
CA GLY A 600 -10.85 -13.18 -1.12
C GLY A 600 -10.43 -12.91 -2.55
N ALA A 601 -11.41 -12.55 -3.38
CA ALA A 601 -11.21 -12.15 -4.77
C ALA A 601 -10.99 -10.63 -4.93
N TYR A 602 -10.48 -10.21 -6.08
CA TYR A 602 -10.55 -8.82 -6.54
C TYR A 602 -11.97 -8.55 -7.04
N LEU A 603 -12.71 -7.64 -6.40
CA LEU A 603 -14.01 -7.21 -6.89
C LEU A 603 -13.91 -5.84 -7.55
N LYS A 604 -14.51 -5.71 -8.73
CA LYS A 604 -14.61 -4.44 -9.45
C LYS A 604 -16.06 -4.04 -9.68
N TYR A 605 -16.29 -2.74 -9.75
CA TYR A 605 -17.54 -2.19 -10.23
C TYR A 605 -17.68 -2.37 -11.76
N PRO A 606 -18.91 -2.32 -12.31
CA PRO A 606 -19.14 -2.40 -13.76
C PRO A 606 -18.43 -1.31 -14.58
N ASP A 607 -18.07 -0.18 -13.95
CA ASP A 607 -17.32 0.91 -14.58
C ASP A 607 -15.79 0.68 -14.60
N ASN A 608 -15.33 -0.52 -14.20
CA ASN A 608 -13.93 -0.91 -14.10
C ASN A 608 -13.12 -0.10 -13.08
N THR A 609 -13.73 0.19 -11.94
CA THR A 609 -13.03 0.69 -10.74
C THR A 609 -12.98 -0.36 -9.64
N VAL A 610 -11.99 -0.25 -8.73
CA VAL A 610 -11.81 -1.13 -7.57
C VAL A 610 -13.02 -1.00 -6.63
N GLN A 611 -13.57 -2.14 -6.24
CA GLN A 611 -14.60 -2.26 -5.20
C GLN A 611 -14.02 -2.92 -3.94
N HIS A 612 -13.28 -4.02 -4.11
CA HIS A 612 -12.60 -4.72 -3.02
C HIS A 612 -11.21 -5.22 -3.44
N SER A 613 -10.22 -4.92 -2.61
CA SER A 613 -8.80 -5.20 -2.78
C SER A 613 -8.10 -5.69 -1.49
N GLY A 614 -8.90 -6.29 -0.59
CA GLY A 614 -8.56 -6.56 0.79
C GLY A 614 -8.93 -5.38 1.71
N LEU A 615 -9.48 -5.68 2.89
CA LEU A 615 -9.92 -4.66 3.85
C LEU A 615 -8.81 -4.30 4.83
N THR A 616 -8.71 -3.01 5.09
CA THR A 616 -7.86 -2.39 6.13
C THR A 616 -8.71 -2.02 7.33
N LEU A 617 -8.30 -2.44 8.52
CA LEU A 617 -9.00 -2.12 9.77
C LEU A 617 -8.79 -0.64 10.15
N GLY A 618 -9.77 -0.06 10.84
CA GLY A 618 -9.75 1.34 11.26
C GLY A 618 -9.93 2.37 10.14
N LEU A 619 -9.89 1.94 8.88
CA LEU A 619 -10.05 2.80 7.70
C LEU A 619 -11.51 3.23 7.53
N GLY A 620 -11.71 4.49 7.10
CA GLY A 620 -13.02 5.04 6.75
C GLY A 620 -13.76 5.69 7.93
N ALA A 621 -14.93 6.28 7.63
CA ALA A 621 -15.65 7.16 8.54
C ALA A 621 -16.08 6.49 9.86
N GLN A 622 -16.46 5.21 9.80
CA GLN A 622 -16.91 4.45 10.98
C GLN A 622 -15.76 3.97 11.89
N ARG A 623 -14.50 4.09 11.42
CA ARG A 623 -13.29 3.56 12.07
C ARG A 623 -13.37 2.07 12.39
N ALA A 624 -13.95 1.29 11.47
CA ALA A 624 -14.12 -0.15 11.62
C ALA A 624 -13.23 -0.89 10.62
N ALA A 625 -13.58 -0.88 9.33
CA ALA A 625 -12.76 -1.37 8.24
C ALA A 625 -13.21 -0.76 6.90
N GLY A 626 -12.32 -0.70 5.92
CA GLY A 626 -12.62 -0.22 4.57
C GLY A 626 -11.58 -0.66 3.54
N ASP A 627 -11.76 -0.26 2.29
CA ASP A 627 -10.82 -0.53 1.20
C ASP A 627 -9.93 0.69 0.90
N GLY A 628 -8.60 0.51 0.95
CA GLY A 628 -7.63 1.60 0.75
C GLY A 628 -7.42 2.05 -0.71
N HIS A 629 -8.01 1.34 -1.68
CA HIS A 629 -7.91 1.60 -3.11
C HIS A 629 -9.28 1.82 -3.78
N HIS A 630 -10.32 2.05 -2.98
CA HIS A 630 -11.70 2.19 -3.46
C HIS A 630 -11.80 3.22 -4.60
N TYR A 631 -12.56 2.87 -5.65
CA TYR A 631 -12.75 3.66 -6.87
C TYR A 631 -11.51 3.94 -7.74
N ARG A 632 -10.35 3.33 -7.44
CA ARG A 632 -9.20 3.44 -8.34
C ARG A 632 -9.44 2.65 -9.63
N PRO A 633 -8.88 3.10 -10.76
CA PRO A 633 -8.91 2.32 -12.00
C PRO A 633 -8.30 0.93 -11.83
N ILE A 634 -8.86 -0.09 -12.48
CA ILE A 634 -8.35 -1.48 -12.38
C ILE A 634 -6.95 -1.70 -12.99
N ASP A 635 -6.46 -0.76 -13.81
CA ASP A 635 -5.10 -0.78 -14.36
C ASP A 635 -4.08 -0.08 -13.44
N ASP A 636 -4.53 0.45 -12.29
CA ASP A 636 -3.66 0.96 -11.25
C ASP A 636 -3.01 -0.19 -10.47
N PRO A 637 -1.67 -0.31 -10.44
CA PRO A 637 -0.99 -1.32 -9.62
C PRO A 637 -1.10 -1.01 -8.11
N GLY A 638 -1.62 0.15 -7.73
CA GLY A 638 -1.80 0.54 -6.34
C GLY A 638 -0.49 0.94 -5.66
N TYR A 639 -0.58 1.22 -4.36
CA TYR A 639 0.57 1.60 -3.54
C TYR A 639 1.65 0.50 -3.58
N PHE A 640 2.83 0.81 -4.13
CA PHE A 640 3.94 -0.14 -4.30
C PHE A 640 3.56 -1.50 -4.94
N GLY A 641 2.56 -1.52 -5.83
CA GLY A 641 2.14 -2.78 -6.47
C GLY A 641 1.12 -3.60 -5.66
N ALA A 642 0.52 -3.02 -4.61
CA ALA A 642 -0.43 -3.71 -3.75
C ALA A 642 -1.69 -4.26 -4.44
N LEU A 643 -2.06 -3.78 -5.64
CA LEU A 643 -3.21 -4.28 -6.41
C LEU A 643 -2.85 -5.37 -7.43
N ILE A 644 -1.56 -5.66 -7.60
CA ILE A 644 -1.07 -6.75 -8.46
C ILE A 644 -0.37 -7.85 -7.66
N SER A 645 -0.23 -7.67 -6.35
CA SER A 645 0.49 -8.57 -5.45
C SER A 645 -0.48 -9.47 -4.67
N VAL A 646 -0.18 -10.77 -4.63
CA VAL A 646 -0.84 -11.67 -3.66
C VAL A 646 -0.35 -11.25 -2.28
N LYS A 647 -1.26 -11.06 -1.33
CA LYS A 647 -0.89 -10.55 -0.02
C LYS A 647 -1.81 -11.08 1.07
N ASN A 648 -1.26 -11.20 2.27
CA ASN A 648 -2.07 -11.37 3.46
C ASN A 648 -2.74 -10.04 3.82
N VAL A 649 -4.00 -10.11 4.27
CA VAL A 649 -4.82 -8.96 4.65
C VAL A 649 -5.54 -9.24 5.96
N SER A 650 -6.04 -8.20 6.64
CA SER A 650 -6.73 -8.40 7.91
C SER A 650 -8.11 -9.01 7.69
N ALA A 651 -8.81 -8.57 6.65
CA ALA A 651 -10.08 -9.16 6.24
C ALA A 651 -10.30 -9.11 4.73
N VAL A 652 -11.13 -10.02 4.24
CA VAL A 652 -11.69 -10.02 2.89
C VAL A 652 -13.21 -10.00 3.00
N THR A 653 -13.91 -9.56 1.95
CA THR A 653 -15.38 -9.46 2.02
C THR A 653 -16.09 -10.76 1.72
N ALA A 654 -17.19 -11.05 2.43
CA ALA A 654 -18.06 -12.19 2.15
C ALA A 654 -18.92 -12.05 0.89
N ALA A 655 -18.80 -10.93 0.15
CA ALA A 655 -19.33 -10.87 -1.22
C ALA A 655 -18.69 -11.93 -2.13
N CYS A 656 -17.44 -12.32 -1.86
CA CYS A 656 -16.80 -13.51 -2.41
C CYS A 656 -15.67 -13.96 -1.46
N LEU A 657 -15.98 -14.88 -0.54
CA LEU A 657 -15.04 -15.41 0.47
C LEU A 657 -15.07 -16.93 0.49
N MET A 658 -13.91 -17.55 0.25
CA MET A 658 -13.74 -18.99 0.37
C MET A 658 -13.01 -19.36 1.67
N VAL A 659 -13.44 -20.42 2.33
CA VAL A 659 -12.84 -20.97 3.55
C VAL A 659 -13.01 -22.49 3.60
N GLU A 660 -12.06 -23.18 4.22
CA GLU A 660 -12.25 -24.60 4.54
C GLU A 660 -13.33 -24.77 5.61
N ARG A 661 -14.30 -25.65 5.35
CA ARG A 661 -15.46 -25.85 6.22
C ARG A 661 -15.07 -26.10 7.67
N LYS A 662 -14.05 -26.94 7.91
CA LYS A 662 -13.59 -27.27 9.26
C LYS A 662 -13.10 -26.03 10.02
N ILE A 663 -12.47 -25.07 9.33
CA ILE A 663 -11.96 -23.82 9.93
C ILE A 663 -13.12 -22.88 10.24
N PHE A 664 -14.10 -22.78 9.33
CA PHE A 664 -15.33 -22.03 9.57
C PHE A 664 -16.10 -22.55 10.78
N GLU A 665 -16.25 -23.88 10.89
CA GLU A 665 -16.90 -24.54 12.03
C GLU A 665 -16.08 -24.40 13.33
N GLU A 666 -14.75 -24.41 13.25
CA GLU A 666 -13.86 -24.23 14.41
C GLU A 666 -14.08 -22.88 15.12
N VAL A 667 -14.29 -21.80 14.35
CA VAL A 667 -14.52 -20.46 14.91
C VAL A 667 -15.99 -20.18 15.24
N GLY A 668 -16.89 -21.13 14.96
CA GLY A 668 -18.33 -21.00 15.24
C GLY A 668 -19.14 -20.24 14.19
N GLY A 669 -18.56 -19.99 13.00
CA GLY A 669 -19.20 -19.29 11.89
C GLY A 669 -19.35 -17.78 12.08
N PHE A 670 -20.29 -17.16 11.38
CA PHE A 670 -20.54 -15.72 11.45
C PHE A 670 -21.22 -15.32 12.76
N ASP A 671 -20.86 -14.15 13.32
CA ASP A 671 -21.58 -13.54 14.45
C ASP A 671 -22.93 -12.97 13.99
N GLU A 672 -24.02 -13.57 14.47
CA GLU A 672 -25.39 -13.20 14.08
C GLU A 672 -25.86 -11.84 14.62
N ASN A 673 -25.08 -11.20 15.51
CA ASN A 673 -25.31 -9.81 15.92
C ASN A 673 -24.89 -8.80 14.83
N LEU A 674 -24.01 -9.20 13.91
CA LEU A 674 -23.57 -8.42 12.76
C LEU A 674 -24.43 -8.76 11.54
N THR A 675 -25.64 -8.23 11.52
CA THR A 675 -26.70 -8.64 10.58
C THR A 675 -26.41 -8.30 9.11
N VAL A 676 -25.69 -7.21 8.83
CA VAL A 676 -25.46 -6.74 7.45
C VAL A 676 -24.02 -6.34 7.17
N ALA A 677 -23.39 -5.56 8.04
CA ALA A 677 -22.03 -5.06 7.86
C ALA A 677 -21.04 -5.71 8.84
N TYR A 678 -19.78 -5.77 8.43
CA TYR A 678 -18.63 -6.20 9.22
C TYR A 678 -18.67 -7.65 9.75
N ASN A 679 -19.66 -8.46 9.38
CA ASN A 679 -19.69 -9.90 9.69
C ASN A 679 -18.49 -10.65 9.09
N ASP A 680 -18.09 -10.27 7.88
CA ASP A 680 -16.91 -10.78 7.19
C ASP A 680 -15.60 -10.36 7.86
N VAL A 681 -15.53 -9.12 8.35
CA VAL A 681 -14.41 -8.61 9.14
C VAL A 681 -14.27 -9.39 10.45
N ASP A 682 -15.37 -9.57 11.19
CA ASP A 682 -15.37 -10.34 12.44
C ASP A 682 -14.91 -11.79 12.22
N LEU A 683 -15.46 -12.46 11.20
CA LEU A 683 -15.07 -13.83 10.83
C LEU A 683 -13.58 -13.92 10.49
N CYS A 684 -13.07 -12.99 9.67
CA CYS A 684 -11.66 -12.92 9.32
C CYS A 684 -10.75 -12.68 10.54
N LEU A 685 -11.19 -11.89 11.51
CA LEU A 685 -10.47 -11.66 12.76
C LEU A 685 -10.47 -12.89 13.67
N LEU A 686 -11.56 -13.66 13.71
CA LEU A 686 -11.61 -14.95 14.41
C LEU A 686 -10.62 -15.97 13.81
N PHE A 687 -10.50 -16.03 12.48
CA PHE A 687 -9.49 -16.86 11.84
C PHE A 687 -8.08 -16.45 12.26
N ARG A 688 -7.79 -15.14 12.29
CA ARG A 688 -6.48 -14.63 12.72
C ARG A 688 -6.18 -14.91 14.18
N ASP A 689 -7.16 -14.81 15.07
CA ASP A 689 -7.01 -15.14 16.50
C ASP A 689 -6.62 -16.61 16.71
N LYS A 690 -7.03 -17.49 15.79
CA LYS A 690 -6.61 -18.90 15.72
C LYS A 690 -5.28 -19.14 15.03
N GLY A 691 -4.61 -18.11 14.53
CA GLY A 691 -3.33 -18.20 13.83
C GLY A 691 -3.44 -18.52 12.33
N TYR A 692 -4.63 -18.42 11.74
CA TYR A 692 -4.83 -18.52 10.29
C TYR A 692 -4.55 -17.19 9.58
N LEU A 693 -4.16 -17.28 8.32
CA LEU A 693 -3.92 -16.17 7.41
C LEU A 693 -5.14 -15.93 6.52
N ASN A 694 -5.51 -14.67 6.32
CA ASN A 694 -6.46 -14.29 5.27
C ASN A 694 -5.65 -13.82 4.05
N VAL A 695 -5.98 -14.34 2.87
CA VAL A 695 -5.23 -14.12 1.63
C VAL A 695 -6.14 -13.43 0.62
N TRP A 696 -5.62 -12.40 -0.05
CA TRP A 696 -6.31 -11.72 -1.14
C TRP A 696 -5.63 -12.00 -2.48
N LEU A 697 -6.42 -12.40 -3.48
CA LEU A 697 -5.94 -12.78 -4.81
C LEU A 697 -6.23 -11.66 -5.83
N PRO A 698 -5.22 -10.87 -6.26
CA PRO A 698 -5.41 -9.77 -7.22
C PRO A 698 -5.85 -10.20 -8.62
N TYR A 699 -5.74 -11.49 -8.91
CA TYR A 699 -5.90 -12.08 -10.24
C TYR A 699 -7.14 -12.94 -10.38
N VAL A 700 -7.90 -13.11 -9.29
CA VAL A 700 -9.25 -13.66 -9.31
C VAL A 700 -10.19 -12.47 -9.35
N LYS A 701 -10.60 -12.05 -10.56
CA LYS A 701 -11.38 -10.81 -10.76
C LYS A 701 -12.83 -11.13 -11.06
N LEU A 702 -13.73 -10.50 -10.32
CA LEU A 702 -15.18 -10.63 -10.48
C LEU A 702 -15.82 -9.23 -10.55
N ILE A 703 -16.97 -9.13 -11.21
CA ILE A 703 -17.78 -7.90 -11.19
C ILE A 703 -18.78 -8.00 -10.05
N HIS A 704 -18.86 -6.98 -9.21
CA HIS A 704 -19.88 -6.85 -8.19
C HIS A 704 -20.80 -5.68 -8.56
N HIS A 705 -22.08 -5.95 -8.79
CA HIS A 705 -23.08 -4.94 -9.17
C HIS A 705 -23.67 -4.19 -7.97
N GLU A 706 -22.89 -4.10 -6.89
CA GLU A 706 -23.24 -3.61 -5.54
C GLU A 706 -24.31 -2.52 -5.50
N SER A 707 -25.16 -2.58 -4.48
CA SER A 707 -26.25 -1.62 -4.20
C SER A 707 -27.40 -1.62 -5.22
N LYS A 708 -27.47 -2.57 -6.17
CA LYS A 708 -28.65 -2.76 -7.02
C LYS A 708 -29.81 -3.48 -6.34
N SER A 709 -29.55 -4.44 -5.44
CA SER A 709 -30.59 -5.11 -4.63
C SER A 709 -30.86 -4.37 -3.32
N ARG A 710 -29.80 -3.89 -2.66
CA ARG A 710 -29.86 -3.27 -1.32
C ARG A 710 -30.16 -1.76 -1.33
N GLY A 711 -29.71 -1.02 -2.35
CA GLY A 711 -29.64 0.45 -2.36
C GLY A 711 -28.61 1.03 -1.37
N TYR A 712 -28.07 2.22 -1.65
CA TYR A 712 -27.10 2.89 -0.78
C TYR A 712 -27.60 3.06 0.68
N ASP A 713 -26.69 3.10 1.65
CA ASP A 713 -27.00 3.36 3.08
C ASP A 713 -27.33 4.85 3.32
N ASN A 714 -28.23 5.42 2.52
CA ASN A 714 -28.56 6.86 2.54
C ASN A 714 -29.85 7.16 3.32
N THR A 715 -30.39 6.16 4.01
CA THR A 715 -31.57 6.31 4.90
C THR A 715 -31.08 6.31 6.35
N SER A 716 -31.69 7.13 7.20
CA SER A 716 -31.30 7.26 8.62
C SER A 716 -31.21 5.91 9.32
N THR A 717 -32.17 5.01 9.07
CA THR A 717 -32.22 3.67 9.64
C THR A 717 -31.05 2.78 9.23
N LYS A 718 -30.54 2.89 7.99
CA LYS A 718 -29.39 2.11 7.52
C LYS A 718 -28.08 2.63 8.09
N VAL A 719 -27.92 3.95 8.17
CA VAL A 719 -26.77 4.60 8.82
C VAL A 719 -26.71 4.25 10.30
N ASP A 720 -27.85 4.30 11.01
CA ASP A 720 -27.93 3.93 12.43
C ASP A 720 -27.53 2.47 12.66
N ARG A 721 -27.96 1.53 11.79
CA ARG A 721 -27.53 0.13 11.86
C ARG A 721 -26.03 -0.01 11.61
N LEU A 722 -25.51 0.61 10.54
CA LEU A 722 -24.07 0.56 10.20
C LEU A 722 -23.21 1.07 11.37
N ASN A 723 -23.62 2.18 12.00
CA ASN A 723 -22.94 2.73 13.17
C ASN A 723 -23.00 1.78 14.38
N LYS A 724 -24.15 1.17 14.65
CA LYS A 724 -24.30 0.17 15.73
C LYS A 724 -23.41 -1.06 15.52
N GLU A 725 -23.38 -1.60 14.30
CA GLU A 725 -22.53 -2.76 13.97
C GLU A 725 -21.03 -2.40 14.02
N ALA A 726 -20.66 -1.18 13.58
CA ALA A 726 -19.31 -0.67 13.76
C ALA A 726 -18.93 -0.52 15.24
N GLU A 727 -19.82 -0.01 16.08
CA GLU A 727 -19.62 0.09 17.54
C GLU A 727 -19.48 -1.29 18.19
N TYR A 728 -20.31 -2.25 17.78
CA TYR A 728 -20.19 -3.63 18.23
C TYR A 728 -18.80 -4.20 17.90
N LEU A 729 -18.34 -4.05 16.65
CA LEU A 729 -17.02 -4.50 16.22
C LEU A 729 -15.90 -3.81 17.02
N LYS A 730 -16.02 -2.49 17.26
CA LYS A 730 -15.06 -1.73 18.07
C LYS A 730 -15.01 -2.18 19.53
N ASN A 731 -16.15 -2.51 20.12
CA ASN A 731 -16.20 -3.04 21.48
C ASN A 731 -15.56 -4.43 21.58
N LYS A 732 -15.70 -5.26 20.54
CA LYS A 732 -15.13 -6.61 20.49
C LYS A 732 -13.63 -6.61 20.14
N TRP A 733 -13.18 -5.78 19.19
CA TRP A 733 -11.85 -5.84 18.58
C TRP A 733 -11.03 -4.55 18.64
N GLY A 734 -11.43 -3.55 19.42
CA GLY A 734 -10.92 -2.17 19.33
C GLY A 734 -9.39 -2.00 19.38
N ALA A 735 -8.66 -2.86 20.08
CA ALA A 735 -7.19 -2.81 20.08
C ALA A 735 -6.60 -3.14 18.70
N ILE A 736 -7.12 -4.18 18.04
CA ILE A 736 -6.65 -4.65 16.73
C ILE A 736 -7.07 -3.67 15.63
N LEU A 737 -8.27 -3.09 15.71
CA LEU A 737 -8.74 -2.13 14.71
C LEU A 737 -7.87 -0.87 14.60
N ASN A 738 -7.18 -0.50 15.68
CA ASN A 738 -6.27 0.65 15.71
C ASN A 738 -4.85 0.32 15.26
N SER A 739 -4.55 -0.95 14.98
CA SER A 739 -3.19 -1.43 14.67
C SER A 739 -3.27 -2.63 13.73
N ASP A 740 -3.82 -2.41 12.53
CA ASP A 740 -3.83 -3.41 11.47
C ASP A 740 -2.39 -3.76 11.05
N VAL A 741 -1.98 -5.01 11.24
CA VAL A 741 -0.61 -5.45 10.95
C VAL A 741 -0.25 -5.32 9.46
N TYR A 742 -1.23 -5.36 8.55
CA TYR A 742 -0.96 -5.23 7.11
C TYR A 742 -1.09 -3.79 6.60
N TYR A 743 -1.22 -2.83 7.52
CA TYR A 743 -1.32 -1.43 7.19
C TYR A 743 -0.39 -0.58 8.05
N ASN A 744 0.55 0.11 7.41
CA ASN A 744 1.59 0.83 8.12
C ASN A 744 1.02 2.02 8.93
N PRO A 745 1.44 2.23 10.19
CA PRO A 745 0.92 3.30 11.04
C PRO A 745 1.26 4.72 10.56
N ASN A 746 2.22 4.87 9.64
CA ASN A 746 2.55 6.12 8.96
C ASN A 746 1.63 6.43 7.77
N LEU A 747 0.64 5.59 7.48
CA LEU A 747 -0.38 5.82 6.47
C LEU A 747 -1.70 6.28 7.10
N SER A 748 -2.47 7.05 6.33
CA SER A 748 -3.69 7.73 6.79
C SER A 748 -4.93 6.83 6.77
N LEU A 749 -5.51 6.57 7.93
CA LEU A 749 -6.82 5.88 8.05
C LEU A 749 -8.01 6.71 7.51
N ASP A 750 -7.78 7.95 7.08
CA ASP A 750 -8.80 8.79 6.42
C ASP A 750 -8.72 8.75 4.90
N THR A 751 -7.50 8.69 4.38
CA THR A 751 -7.24 8.86 2.94
C THR A 751 -6.55 7.65 2.29
N GLY A 752 -6.40 6.55 3.04
CA GLY A 752 -5.81 5.31 2.57
C GLY A 752 -4.29 5.42 2.44
N TYR A 753 -3.74 5.02 1.30
CA TYR A 753 -2.29 4.97 1.06
C TYR A 753 -1.65 6.34 0.79
N ILE A 754 -1.92 7.30 1.67
CA ILE A 754 -1.30 8.62 1.74
C ILE A 754 -0.61 8.74 3.10
N THR A 755 0.53 9.43 3.15
CA THR A 755 1.28 9.65 4.39
C THR A 755 0.41 10.33 5.44
N LYS A 756 0.42 9.79 6.66
CA LYS A 756 -0.22 10.36 7.85
C LYS A 756 0.63 11.50 8.39
N ILE A 757 0.01 12.66 8.61
CA ILE A 757 0.68 13.85 9.17
C ILE A 757 0.48 13.92 10.67
#